data_AF-A0A9P3J222-F1
#
_entry.id   AF-A0A9P3J222-F1
#
_cell.length_a   1.000
_cell.length_b   1.000
_cell.length_c   1.000
_cell.angle_alpha   90.00
_cell.angle_beta   90.00
_cell.angle_gamma   90.00
#
_symmetry.space_group_name_H-M   'P 1'
#
loop_
_entity.id
_entity.type
_entity.pdbx_description
1 polymer ?
#
loop_
_entity_poly.entity_id
_entity_poly.type
_entity_poly.pdbx_seq_one_letter_code
_entity_poly.pdbx_strand_id
1 'polypeptide(L)'
;MGALLRPRFSCLRSEVILTLVVLLLACLATRAVGQSQGSGLNSTDTSANASGDAFPPSSNDTGLLNNETQTVDPSGDGTLPDYTDGTTEPDGNPTDEFTSGNDPTDNFSDVSGTDAEEWLKRDWLNQDGNFTEGDGSSPLDSLPDYAEMNGGKNADWLGPPDDDFYEEQAEWADSELDTLLTPVAACQPSKLTGFNNSVDLNGKGLLLHWTHVSPQLMNMAVEARPGSGADTAGWIAVGWSLEGHMVPADAIVGGAAIPSSALQGGLPSESVLPFYITGYEVSSLERTNGLNYDERAWNWTKAKDGSVIMRFTRREELDGFMPIKALGVNHMIWAYAQNGSRQLAYHGGNKGALRVDYSCATPSVARYRSKLACQRSTLPGYSCMLQLQREKFVLHWHRRNTSILLAADVATTGWVGLGWSKDGKMAESEAAIGNLPRGSIVTGAAVGSYGIKGYEKADVAPTGQFEVFNDAVGTASNGRTVMRFERGVLPNQMPFSGNEVATIIWAYSQDNSQELAFHGDNMGSATIDFSTGRSASPSSSSSALVAHAVFLSVAFFLLMPSAIIIARLFLTAPSSLSSNPLHLSDANSTDSHPSSSSFSSSSAAQIDNSILDDSRRKFWFAWHKYLQVAAIVCICAGCITAFVTSGSHGFQYTHAWIGIFILLLLVALQPLLVYFRPTSRPSASDSSDSAGQWHHTSWTRGRWRMLHWLVGVVGVALGWINCFLGLALYSNKFATGVVGGYAVFALLVAVIASIYVALVMRDVKRKKAASAAAAESIGFQMQSRAVV
;
A
#
# COMPACT_ATOMS: atom_id res chain seq x y z
N MET A 1 26.74 -52.07 33.48
CA MET A 1 27.06 -51.39 32.20
C MET A 1 25.85 -50.95 31.36
N GLY A 2 24.60 -51.36 31.66
CA GLY A 2 23.40 -50.94 30.90
C GLY A 2 22.64 -49.70 31.43
N ALA A 3 23.31 -48.72 32.04
CA ALA A 3 22.65 -47.56 32.68
C ALA A 3 23.17 -46.17 32.23
N LEU A 4 24.07 -46.09 31.24
CA LEU A 4 24.75 -44.84 30.88
C LEU A 4 24.36 -44.22 29.53
N LEU A 5 23.30 -44.70 28.87
CA LEU A 5 22.82 -44.11 27.61
C LEU A 5 21.31 -43.83 27.67
N ARG A 6 20.92 -42.79 28.42
CA ARG A 6 19.67 -42.06 28.17
C ARG A 6 20.02 -40.76 27.45
N PRO A 7 19.45 -40.46 26.26
CA PRO A 7 19.74 -39.21 25.57
C PRO A 7 19.16 -38.03 26.35
N ARG A 8 20.02 -37.11 26.81
CA ARG A 8 19.64 -35.81 27.38
C ARG A 8 19.21 -34.83 26.26
N PHE A 9 18.15 -35.13 25.52
CA PHE A 9 17.58 -34.19 24.54
C PHE A 9 16.45 -33.31 25.12
N SER A 10 16.10 -33.46 26.40
CA SER A 10 15.02 -32.71 27.06
C SER A 10 15.37 -31.28 27.50
N CYS A 11 16.57 -30.76 27.16
CA CYS A 11 17.06 -29.49 27.68
C CYS A 11 17.35 -28.40 26.62
N LEU A 12 16.94 -28.58 25.35
CA LEU A 12 16.75 -27.38 24.51
C LEU A 12 15.45 -26.73 24.99
N ARG A 13 15.56 -25.76 25.90
CA ARG A 13 14.41 -25.00 26.38
C ARG A 13 13.76 -24.31 25.18
N SER A 14 12.45 -24.47 25.05
CA SER A 14 11.62 -23.78 24.05
C SER A 14 11.85 -22.26 23.98
N GLU A 15 12.40 -21.68 25.04
CA GLU A 15 12.83 -20.29 25.17
C GLU A 15 13.95 -19.90 24.20
N VAL A 16 14.90 -20.80 23.91
CA VAL A 16 16.03 -20.52 22.99
C VAL A 16 15.56 -20.52 21.54
N ILE A 17 14.72 -21.49 21.17
CA ILE A 17 14.18 -21.61 19.80
C ILE A 17 13.31 -20.40 19.47
N LEU A 18 12.45 -19.96 20.40
CA LEU A 18 11.57 -18.82 20.15
C LEU A 18 12.33 -17.49 20.08
N THR A 19 13.32 -17.28 20.95
CA THR A 19 14.18 -16.08 20.90
C THR A 19 14.95 -16.01 19.58
N LEU A 20 15.47 -17.14 19.09
CA LEU A 20 16.14 -17.21 17.79
C LEU A 20 15.19 -16.92 16.62
N VAL A 21 13.94 -17.38 16.68
CA VAL A 21 12.93 -17.08 15.65
C VAL A 21 12.57 -15.59 15.66
N VAL A 22 12.37 -14.98 16.83
CA VAL A 22 12.08 -13.53 16.94
C VAL A 22 13.25 -12.69 16.42
N LEU A 23 14.50 -13.03 16.79
CA LEU A 23 15.69 -12.35 16.28
C LEU A 23 15.86 -12.53 14.77
N LEU A 24 15.60 -13.73 14.24
CA LEU A 24 15.64 -13.98 12.80
C LEU A 24 14.61 -13.13 12.05
N LEU A 25 13.37 -13.04 12.55
CA LEU A 25 12.32 -12.22 11.95
C LEU A 25 12.64 -10.72 12.00
N ALA A 26 13.20 -10.23 13.12
CA ALA A 26 13.66 -8.84 13.24
C ALA A 26 14.81 -8.53 12.26
N CYS A 27 15.75 -9.46 12.08
CA CYS A 27 16.84 -9.33 11.09
C CYS A 27 16.33 -9.38 9.64
N LEU A 28 15.34 -10.22 9.33
CA LEU A 28 14.74 -10.28 8.00
C LEU A 28 13.96 -9.01 7.67
N ALA A 29 13.23 -8.45 8.64
CA ALA A 29 12.51 -7.19 8.48
C ALA A 29 13.47 -6.01 8.22
N THR A 30 14.55 -5.89 8.98
CA THR A 30 15.57 -4.83 8.77
C THR A 30 16.30 -4.99 7.43
N ARG A 31 16.57 -6.21 6.98
CA ARG A 31 17.21 -6.46 5.67
C ARG A 31 16.28 -6.17 4.49
N ALA A 32 14.98 -6.45 4.62
CA ALA A 32 14.00 -6.14 3.58
C ALA A 32 13.84 -4.62 3.38
N VAL A 33 13.87 -3.84 4.46
CA VAL A 33 13.87 -2.36 4.40
C VAL A 33 15.15 -1.83 3.74
N GLY A 34 16.31 -2.43 4.00
CA GLY A 34 17.57 -2.02 3.39
C GLY A 34 17.69 -2.34 1.90
N GLN A 35 17.05 -3.40 1.40
CA GLN A 35 17.11 -3.77 -0.02
C GLN A 35 16.19 -2.93 -0.92
N SER A 36 15.10 -2.35 -0.39
CA SER A 36 14.22 -1.49 -1.20
C SER A 36 14.83 -0.12 -1.52
N GLN A 37 15.94 0.26 -0.89
CA GLN A 37 16.61 1.55 -1.11
C GLN A 37 17.91 1.45 -1.94
N GLY A 38 18.36 0.25 -2.31
CA GLY A 38 19.74 0.03 -2.81
C GLY A 38 19.93 -0.28 -4.29
N SER A 39 18.88 -0.37 -5.12
CA SER A 39 19.02 -0.77 -6.54
C SER A 39 18.86 0.41 -7.52
N GLY A 40 19.67 1.45 -7.31
CA GLY A 40 19.85 2.53 -8.28
C GLY A 40 21.26 3.12 -8.15
N LEU A 41 22.02 3.09 -9.24
CA LEU A 41 23.33 3.75 -9.48
C LEU A 41 24.61 2.95 -9.12
N ASN A 42 25.18 2.29 -10.14
CA ASN A 42 26.49 2.63 -10.73
C ASN A 42 26.96 1.54 -11.71
N SER A 43 26.74 1.74 -13.01
CA SER A 43 27.58 1.17 -14.06
C SER A 43 28.34 2.32 -14.73
N THR A 44 29.49 2.66 -14.16
CA THR A 44 30.46 3.53 -14.83
C THR A 44 31.21 2.73 -15.88
N ASP A 45 30.95 3.04 -17.15
CA ASP A 45 31.80 2.68 -18.28
C ASP A 45 33.15 3.40 -18.16
N THR A 46 34.23 2.62 -18.10
CA THR A 46 35.59 3.09 -18.35
C THR A 46 36.08 2.53 -19.67
N SER A 47 36.00 3.32 -20.74
CA SER A 47 36.77 3.10 -21.97
C SER A 47 37.96 4.06 -22.00
N ALA A 48 39.15 3.57 -21.66
CA ALA A 48 40.40 4.30 -21.85
C ALA A 48 41.04 3.90 -23.19
N ASN A 49 41.31 4.91 -24.01
CA ASN A 49 42.16 4.90 -25.20
C ASN A 49 43.58 4.41 -24.88
N ALA A 50 44.15 3.56 -25.75
CA ALA A 50 45.59 3.55 -26.06
C ALA A 50 45.88 2.82 -27.37
N SER A 51 46.13 3.62 -28.42
CA SER A 51 47.23 3.55 -29.41
C SER A 51 47.82 2.20 -29.86
N GLY A 52 48.00 2.04 -31.17
CA GLY A 52 49.08 1.20 -31.72
C GLY A 52 48.90 0.79 -33.18
N ASP A 53 49.77 1.32 -34.04
CA ASP A 53 49.83 1.20 -35.49
C ASP A 53 50.11 -0.21 -36.09
N ALA A 54 49.91 -0.26 -37.41
CA ALA A 54 50.66 -1.01 -38.44
C ALA A 54 50.21 -2.43 -38.85
N PHE A 55 49.52 -2.48 -40.01
CA PHE A 55 49.75 -3.24 -41.27
C PHE A 55 50.61 -4.55 -41.30
N PRO A 56 50.43 -5.41 -42.35
CA PRO A 56 50.00 -6.82 -42.26
C PRO A 56 51.18 -7.78 -42.64
N PRO A 57 51.05 -9.10 -42.90
CA PRO A 57 50.34 -9.67 -44.08
C PRO A 57 49.89 -11.15 -43.94
N SER A 58 49.49 -11.73 -45.09
CA SER A 58 49.64 -13.15 -45.50
C SER A 58 48.61 -14.12 -44.92
N SER A 59 47.67 -14.65 -45.73
CA SER A 59 47.79 -15.68 -46.77
C SER A 59 48.13 -17.08 -46.22
N ASN A 60 47.14 -17.98 -46.26
CA ASN A 60 47.18 -19.28 -46.96
C ASN A 60 45.80 -19.95 -46.74
N ASP A 61 45.03 -20.26 -47.79
CA ASP A 61 45.16 -21.46 -48.64
C ASP A 61 45.08 -22.74 -47.78
N THR A 62 44.08 -23.61 -47.86
CA THR A 62 43.50 -24.35 -48.99
C THR A 62 42.32 -25.16 -48.40
N GLY A 63 41.28 -25.62 -49.09
CA GLY A 63 40.92 -25.64 -50.50
C GLY A 63 39.72 -26.58 -50.70
N LEU A 64 39.23 -26.63 -51.96
CA LEU A 64 38.58 -27.78 -52.62
C LEU A 64 37.16 -28.15 -52.12
N LEU A 65 36.09 -28.24 -52.93
CA LEU A 65 35.89 -28.43 -54.38
C LEU A 65 34.48 -27.95 -54.79
N ASN A 66 34.40 -27.37 -56.00
CA ASN A 66 33.48 -27.59 -57.15
C ASN A 66 32.01 -27.95 -56.87
N ASN A 67 30.98 -27.59 -57.63
CA ASN A 67 30.65 -27.00 -58.95
C ASN A 67 29.12 -26.71 -58.78
N GLU A 68 28.40 -25.85 -59.48
CA GLU A 68 28.37 -25.56 -60.90
C GLU A 68 27.45 -24.36 -61.12
N THR A 69 27.85 -23.53 -62.05
CA THR A 69 27.23 -22.33 -62.59
C THR A 69 25.96 -22.65 -63.40
N GLN A 70 24.92 -21.83 -63.29
CA GLN A 70 24.06 -21.53 -64.45
C GLN A 70 23.54 -20.09 -64.38
N THR A 71 24.16 -19.26 -65.21
CA THR A 71 23.71 -17.94 -65.65
C THR A 71 22.62 -18.09 -66.71
N VAL A 72 21.50 -17.40 -66.56
CA VAL A 72 20.71 -16.86 -67.70
C VAL A 72 20.08 -15.54 -67.25
N ASP A 73 20.57 -14.45 -67.83
CA ASP A 73 19.81 -13.23 -68.11
C ASP A 73 19.14 -13.45 -69.48
N PRO A 74 17.92 -12.94 -69.73
CA PRO A 74 17.90 -11.70 -70.50
C PRO A 74 16.73 -10.75 -70.18
N SER A 75 17.07 -9.46 -70.13
CA SER A 75 16.38 -8.32 -70.76
C SER A 75 14.86 -8.41 -71.00
N GLY A 76 14.11 -7.57 -70.28
CA GLY A 76 12.71 -7.25 -70.56
C GLY A 76 12.42 -5.77 -70.32
N ASP A 77 12.45 -5.02 -71.41
CA ASP A 77 11.87 -3.68 -71.59
C ASP A 77 10.37 -3.70 -71.28
N GLY A 78 9.86 -2.66 -70.62
CA GLY A 78 8.50 -2.65 -70.05
C GLY A 78 8.09 -1.30 -69.48
N THR A 79 7.97 -0.35 -70.38
CA THR A 79 7.10 0.84 -70.40
C THR A 79 6.14 1.09 -69.20
N LEU A 80 6.28 2.31 -68.66
CA LEU A 80 5.35 3.04 -67.79
C LEU A 80 3.95 3.19 -68.40
N PRO A 81 2.87 3.16 -67.60
CA PRO A 81 1.65 3.87 -67.94
C PRO A 81 1.59 5.21 -67.19
N ASP A 82 1.64 6.24 -68.03
CA ASP A 82 1.07 7.57 -67.85
C ASP A 82 -0.41 7.46 -67.40
N TYR A 83 -0.79 8.11 -66.31
CA TYR A 83 -2.22 8.35 -66.00
C TYR A 83 -2.42 9.84 -65.81
N THR A 84 -3.20 10.36 -66.75
CA THR A 84 -3.46 11.75 -67.04
C THR A 84 -4.48 12.36 -66.07
N ASP A 85 -4.27 13.65 -65.92
CA ASP A 85 -5.13 14.70 -65.38
C ASP A 85 -6.59 14.60 -65.89
N GLY A 86 -7.53 14.89 -64.98
CA GLY A 86 -8.96 14.79 -65.20
C GLY A 86 -9.71 15.73 -64.26
N THR A 87 -9.56 17.03 -64.51
CA THR A 87 -10.41 18.09 -63.98
C THR A 87 -11.83 17.97 -64.54
N THR A 88 -12.85 18.09 -63.68
CA THR A 88 -14.16 18.68 -64.01
C THR A 88 -14.97 18.88 -62.73
N GLU A 89 -15.25 20.14 -62.40
CA GLU A 89 -16.35 20.56 -61.54
C GLU A 89 -17.70 20.12 -62.17
N PRO A 90 -18.78 20.08 -61.37
CA PRO A 90 -19.67 21.23 -61.49
C PRO A 90 -20.29 21.72 -60.17
N ASP A 91 -20.46 23.04 -60.14
CA ASP A 91 -21.40 23.79 -59.32
C ASP A 91 -22.81 23.17 -59.29
N GLY A 92 -23.47 23.29 -58.13
CA GLY A 92 -24.86 22.87 -57.98
C GLY A 92 -25.45 23.20 -56.62
N ASN A 93 -25.58 24.49 -56.30
CA ASN A 93 -26.54 24.98 -55.32
C ASN A 93 -27.97 24.66 -55.80
N PRO A 94 -28.89 24.25 -54.91
CA PRO A 94 -30.09 25.05 -54.82
C PRO A 94 -30.60 25.29 -53.39
N THR A 95 -31.13 26.49 -53.28
CA THR A 95 -31.91 27.09 -52.21
C THR A 95 -33.29 26.45 -52.01
N ASP A 96 -33.74 26.58 -50.77
CA ASP A 96 -35.11 26.89 -50.30
C ASP A 96 -36.18 25.81 -50.08
N GLU A 97 -36.86 26.05 -48.93
CA GLU A 97 -38.23 25.73 -48.53
C GLU A 97 -38.62 24.28 -48.21
N PHE A 98 -38.89 24.01 -46.92
CA PHE A 98 -40.25 23.66 -46.49
C PHE A 98 -40.48 23.91 -44.98
N THR A 99 -41.59 24.60 -44.72
CA THR A 99 -42.18 24.97 -43.43
C THR A 99 -42.98 23.84 -42.78
N SER A 100 -43.20 23.98 -41.46
CA SER A 100 -44.25 23.37 -40.61
C SER A 100 -44.14 21.85 -40.41
N GLY A 101 -44.36 21.25 -39.25
CA GLY A 101 -44.96 21.65 -38.00
C GLY A 101 -45.41 20.34 -37.33
N ASN A 102 -45.29 20.22 -36.02
CA ASN A 102 -46.25 19.58 -35.09
C ASN A 102 -45.56 19.15 -33.79
N ASP A 103 -45.99 19.84 -32.75
CA ASP A 103 -46.08 19.39 -31.36
C ASP A 103 -46.80 18.03 -31.28
N PRO A 104 -46.53 17.20 -30.25
CA PRO A 104 -47.45 17.25 -29.13
C PRO A 104 -46.78 17.18 -27.76
N THR A 105 -47.12 18.19 -26.97
CA THR A 105 -47.32 18.13 -25.54
C THR A 105 -48.44 17.14 -25.21
N ASP A 106 -48.21 16.23 -24.26
CA ASP A 106 -49.14 15.99 -23.14
C ASP A 106 -48.65 14.93 -22.14
N ASN A 107 -48.77 15.33 -20.87
CA ASN A 107 -49.22 14.56 -19.70
C ASN A 107 -48.50 13.24 -19.31
N PHE A 108 -47.79 13.27 -18.18
CA PHE A 108 -48.21 12.48 -17.02
C PHE A 108 -47.75 13.15 -15.71
N SER A 109 -48.76 13.56 -14.95
CA SER A 109 -48.72 14.04 -13.57
C SER A 109 -48.59 12.88 -12.57
N ASP A 110 -48.04 13.21 -11.40
CA ASP A 110 -48.32 12.65 -10.07
C ASP A 110 -48.28 11.13 -9.87
N VAL A 111 -47.23 10.67 -9.18
CA VAL A 111 -47.40 9.82 -7.98
C VAL A 111 -46.35 10.21 -6.94
N SER A 112 -46.79 10.95 -5.93
CA SER A 112 -46.18 10.99 -4.60
C SER A 112 -46.45 9.66 -3.88
N GLY A 113 -45.41 9.03 -3.33
CA GLY A 113 -45.55 7.84 -2.51
C GLY A 113 -44.32 7.62 -1.65
N THR A 114 -44.39 8.11 -0.43
CA THR A 114 -43.55 7.76 0.72
C THR A 114 -43.73 6.28 1.09
N ASP A 115 -42.77 5.77 1.87
CA ASP A 115 -42.84 4.55 2.71
C ASP A 115 -42.37 3.24 2.09
N ALA A 116 -41.14 2.82 2.45
CA ALA A 116 -40.73 1.42 2.62
C ALA A 116 -39.36 1.31 3.34
N GLU A 117 -39.28 1.78 4.58
CA GLU A 117 -38.44 1.12 5.61
C GLU A 117 -39.29 0.03 6.29
N GLU A 118 -38.64 -0.96 6.93
CA GLU A 118 -39.21 -2.11 7.65
C GLU A 118 -39.53 -3.39 6.84
N TRP A 119 -38.51 -4.17 6.49
CA TRP A 119 -38.62 -5.64 6.46
C TRP A 119 -37.31 -6.27 6.95
N LEU A 120 -37.28 -6.71 8.22
CA LEU A 120 -36.57 -7.90 8.76
C LEU A 120 -36.34 -7.78 10.28
N LYS A 121 -37.41 -7.89 11.09
CA LYS A 121 -37.31 -8.28 12.51
C LYS A 121 -38.57 -9.06 12.95
N ARG A 122 -38.49 -10.39 12.88
CA ARG A 122 -39.03 -11.39 13.83
C ARG A 122 -39.31 -12.69 13.09
N ASP A 123 -38.58 -13.73 13.45
CA ASP A 123 -39.17 -14.98 13.95
C ASP A 123 -38.04 -15.88 14.45
N TRP A 124 -38.11 -16.22 15.75
CA TRP A 124 -37.74 -17.49 16.37
C TRP A 124 -37.51 -17.28 17.87
N LEU A 125 -38.61 -17.40 18.63
CA LEU A 125 -38.62 -17.68 20.07
C LEU A 125 -39.72 -18.71 20.28
N ASN A 126 -39.33 -19.93 20.64
CA ASN A 126 -40.03 -20.83 21.55
C ASN A 126 -39.20 -22.11 21.71
N GLN A 127 -38.46 -22.20 22.81
CA GLN A 127 -38.51 -23.39 23.66
C GLN A 127 -38.06 -23.05 25.07
N ASP A 128 -38.97 -23.36 25.99
CA ASP A 128 -38.94 -23.12 27.42
C ASP A 128 -37.84 -23.89 28.14
N GLY A 129 -37.42 -23.34 29.27
CA GLY A 129 -36.45 -23.97 30.17
C GLY A 129 -36.24 -23.24 31.50
N ASN A 130 -37.35 -22.84 32.13
CA ASN A 130 -37.57 -22.64 33.57
C ASN A 130 -36.36 -22.83 34.53
N PHE A 131 -35.99 -21.81 35.32
CA PHE A 131 -35.65 -21.96 36.75
C PHE A 131 -35.64 -20.60 37.50
N THR A 132 -36.70 -20.42 38.29
CA THR A 132 -36.88 -19.69 39.57
C THR A 132 -36.17 -18.39 39.90
N GLU A 133 -37.02 -17.45 40.28
CA GLU A 133 -36.86 -16.21 41.03
C GLU A 133 -35.93 -16.32 42.26
N GLY A 134 -35.15 -15.26 42.46
CA GLY A 134 -34.37 -14.97 43.65
C GLY A 134 -34.20 -13.45 43.75
N ASP A 135 -35.11 -12.86 44.51
CA ASP A 135 -35.15 -11.53 45.08
C ASP A 135 -33.88 -11.15 45.86
N GLY A 136 -33.57 -9.85 45.93
CA GLY A 136 -32.60 -9.35 46.91
C GLY A 136 -31.83 -8.10 46.52
N SER A 137 -32.48 -6.95 46.70
CA SER A 137 -31.92 -5.70 47.27
C SER A 137 -30.48 -5.28 46.92
N SER A 138 -30.38 -4.15 46.24
CA SER A 138 -29.24 -3.21 46.29
C SER A 138 -28.86 -2.84 47.74
N PRO A 139 -27.60 -2.43 47.97
CA PRO A 139 -27.41 -0.98 48.13
C PRO A 139 -26.17 -0.43 47.42
N LEU A 140 -26.36 0.78 46.86
CA LEU A 140 -25.30 1.76 46.63
C LEU A 140 -24.54 2.01 47.93
N ASP A 141 -23.21 2.16 47.84
CA ASP A 141 -22.51 3.19 48.63
C ASP A 141 -21.10 3.51 48.09
N SER A 142 -20.86 4.82 48.00
CA SER A 142 -19.61 5.57 48.18
C SER A 142 -18.34 5.20 47.40
N LEU A 143 -18.05 6.00 46.37
CA LEU A 143 -16.69 6.30 45.88
C LEU A 143 -16.17 7.57 46.61
N PRO A 144 -14.92 7.64 47.09
CA PRO A 144 -14.35 8.87 47.61
C PRO A 144 -13.59 9.67 46.55
N ASP A 145 -13.63 10.98 46.78
CA ASP A 145 -13.08 12.10 46.02
C ASP A 145 -11.59 12.01 45.65
N TYR A 146 -11.30 12.54 44.45
CA TYR A 146 -9.96 12.97 44.03
C TYR A 146 -9.71 14.41 44.53
N ALA A 147 -8.69 14.58 45.37
CA ALA A 147 -8.14 15.90 45.70
C ALA A 147 -6.60 15.89 45.58
N GLU A 148 -6.13 16.83 44.77
CA GLU A 148 -4.89 17.62 44.87
C GLU A 148 -3.60 16.98 45.41
N MET A 149 -2.57 16.95 44.54
CA MET A 149 -1.20 17.31 44.95
C MET A 149 -0.50 18.10 43.82
N ASN A 150 -0.52 19.43 43.97
CA ASN A 150 0.51 20.32 43.44
C ASN A 150 1.71 20.27 44.41
N GLY A 151 2.92 20.09 43.88
CA GLY A 151 4.15 20.10 44.67
C GLY A 151 5.39 20.23 43.79
N GLY A 152 5.76 21.48 43.49
CA GLY A 152 6.98 21.79 42.76
C GLY A 152 8.25 21.51 43.56
N LYS A 153 9.34 21.22 42.84
CA LYS A 153 10.72 21.38 43.32
C LYS A 153 11.64 21.76 42.17
N ASN A 154 12.32 22.89 42.35
CA ASN A 154 13.55 23.29 41.68
C ASN A 154 14.64 22.22 41.87
N ALA A 155 15.41 21.96 40.81
CA ALA A 155 16.81 21.57 40.92
C ALA A 155 17.54 21.94 39.62
N ASP A 156 18.50 22.85 39.76
CA ASP A 156 19.55 23.13 38.78
C ASP A 156 20.30 21.84 38.41
N TRP A 157 20.37 21.53 37.12
CA TRP A 157 21.36 20.62 36.54
C TRP A 157 21.73 21.10 35.14
N LEU A 158 23.02 21.42 34.96
CA LEU A 158 23.64 21.72 33.67
C LEU A 158 23.69 20.44 32.84
N GLY A 159 22.81 20.34 31.83
CA GLY A 159 22.82 19.32 30.78
C GLY A 159 23.49 19.82 29.48
N PRO A 160 23.92 18.91 28.59
CA PRO A 160 24.58 19.23 27.31
C PRO A 160 23.59 19.87 26.30
N PRO A 161 24.07 20.47 25.19
CA PRO A 161 23.21 21.26 24.30
C PRO A 161 22.11 20.37 23.68
N ASP A 162 20.86 20.84 23.81
CA ASP A 162 19.65 20.17 23.35
C ASP A 162 19.59 20.12 21.81
N ASP A 163 19.55 18.89 21.26
CA ASP A 163 19.18 18.60 19.87
C ASP A 163 17.62 18.54 19.70
N ASP A 164 16.87 18.69 20.79
CA ASP A 164 15.41 18.51 20.85
C ASP A 164 14.61 19.69 20.26
N PHE A 165 15.26 20.82 19.93
CA PHE A 165 14.59 22.01 19.38
C PHE A 165 14.06 21.81 17.94
N TYR A 166 14.54 20.79 17.22
CA TYR A 166 14.13 20.52 15.83
C TYR A 166 12.96 19.54 15.72
N GLU A 167 12.78 18.62 16.68
CA GLU A 167 11.69 17.64 16.65
C GLU A 167 10.34 18.28 17.04
N GLU A 168 10.36 19.23 17.98
CA GLU A 168 9.16 19.99 18.39
C GLU A 168 8.63 20.95 17.30
N GLN A 169 9.49 21.42 16.38
CA GLN A 169 9.07 22.25 15.24
C GLN A 169 8.39 21.46 14.11
N ALA A 170 8.70 20.17 13.96
CA ALA A 170 8.05 19.32 12.96
C ALA A 170 6.61 18.96 13.39
N GLU A 171 6.39 18.66 14.68
CA GLU A 171 5.05 18.36 15.22
C GLU A 171 4.13 19.59 15.25
N TRP A 172 4.66 20.80 15.43
CA TRP A 172 3.86 22.04 15.34
C TRP A 172 3.40 22.37 13.91
N ALA A 173 4.18 22.01 12.88
CA ALA A 173 3.86 22.30 11.48
C ALA A 173 2.66 21.51 10.95
N ASP A 174 2.42 20.30 11.48
CA ASP A 174 1.32 19.44 11.03
C ASP A 174 -0.01 19.73 11.76
N SER A 175 0.02 20.24 13.00
CA SER A 175 -1.22 20.46 13.79
C SER A 175 -1.99 21.74 13.42
N GLU A 176 -1.33 22.78 12.90
CA GLU A 176 -2.02 24.01 12.42
C GLU A 176 -2.62 23.86 11.01
N LEU A 177 -2.22 22.85 10.24
CA LEU A 177 -2.59 22.72 8.83
C LEU A 177 -4.00 22.13 8.61
N ASP A 178 -4.47 21.25 9.50
CA ASP A 178 -5.83 20.68 9.42
C ASP A 178 -6.92 21.74 9.67
N THR A 179 -6.59 22.81 10.39
CA THR A 179 -7.43 24.01 10.55
C THR A 179 -7.33 25.01 9.38
N LEU A 180 -6.45 24.77 8.41
CA LEU A 180 -6.17 25.62 7.24
C LEU A 180 -6.55 24.95 5.91
N LEU A 181 -7.57 24.07 5.89
CA LEU A 181 -8.31 23.73 4.67
C LEU A 181 -9.11 24.96 4.20
N THR A 182 -8.36 25.97 3.78
CA THR A 182 -8.89 27.20 3.18
C THR A 182 -9.75 26.82 1.99
N PRO A 183 -10.92 27.49 1.82
CA PRO A 183 -11.71 27.31 0.61
C PRO A 183 -10.83 27.58 -0.60
N VAL A 184 -11.08 26.83 -1.69
CA VAL A 184 -10.40 27.03 -2.97
C VAL A 184 -10.43 28.52 -3.30
N ALA A 185 -9.25 29.14 -3.39
CA ALA A 185 -9.15 30.58 -3.47
C ALA A 185 -9.82 31.07 -4.77
N ALA A 186 -10.72 32.04 -4.64
CA ALA A 186 -11.50 32.53 -5.77
C ALA A 186 -10.59 33.25 -6.77
N CYS A 187 -10.56 32.76 -7.99
CA CYS A 187 -9.76 33.36 -9.06
C CYS A 187 -10.38 34.67 -9.55
N GLN A 188 -9.52 35.57 -9.97
CA GLN A 188 -9.89 36.86 -10.55
C GLN A 188 -9.16 37.08 -11.88
N PRO A 189 -9.69 37.87 -12.81
CA PRO A 189 -8.95 38.28 -14.00
C PRO A 189 -7.64 38.97 -13.61
N SER A 190 -6.53 38.56 -14.23
CA SER A 190 -5.23 39.17 -13.96
C SER A 190 -5.15 40.58 -14.54
N LYS A 191 -4.60 41.50 -13.73
CA LYS A 191 -4.22 42.86 -14.17
C LYS A 191 -2.81 42.93 -14.77
N LEU A 192 -2.02 41.87 -14.61
CA LEU A 192 -0.67 41.79 -15.14
C LEU A 192 -0.71 41.39 -16.63
N THR A 193 -0.16 42.25 -17.50
CA THR A 193 -0.13 42.02 -18.95
C THR A 193 0.49 40.67 -19.30
N GLY A 194 -0.18 39.91 -20.16
CA GLY A 194 0.23 38.56 -20.59
C GLY A 194 -0.37 37.43 -19.73
N PHE A 195 -1.05 37.77 -18.63
CA PHE A 195 -1.69 36.82 -17.73
C PHE A 195 -3.21 37.00 -17.72
N ASN A 196 -3.95 35.90 -17.78
CA ASN A 196 -5.41 35.91 -17.86
C ASN A 196 -6.05 35.84 -16.46
N ASN A 197 -5.41 35.15 -15.53
CA ASN A 197 -5.97 34.83 -14.22
C ASN A 197 -4.99 35.18 -13.13
N SER A 198 -5.52 35.50 -11.96
CA SER A 198 -4.76 35.73 -10.75
C SER A 198 -5.50 35.28 -9.51
N VAL A 199 -4.75 35.01 -8.45
CA VAL A 199 -5.25 34.69 -7.11
C VAL A 199 -4.36 35.35 -6.06
N ASP A 200 -4.95 35.88 -4.99
CA ASP A 200 -4.20 36.45 -3.85
C ASP A 200 -3.83 35.32 -2.89
N LEU A 201 -2.53 35.09 -2.75
CA LEU A 201 -1.99 33.97 -1.99
C LEU A 201 -2.05 34.18 -0.48
N ASN A 202 -2.00 35.43 -0.02
CA ASN A 202 -1.89 35.76 1.41
C ASN A 202 -2.91 36.79 1.89
N GLY A 203 -3.81 37.25 1.01
CA GLY A 203 -4.79 38.30 1.31
C GLY A 203 -4.17 39.67 1.57
N LYS A 204 -2.86 39.81 1.33
CA LYS A 204 -2.07 41.03 1.55
C LYS A 204 -1.44 41.51 0.24
N GLY A 205 -1.80 40.95 -0.91
CA GLY A 205 -1.29 41.40 -2.21
C GLY A 205 -0.02 40.71 -2.68
N LEU A 206 0.23 39.46 -2.23
CA LEU A 206 1.09 38.51 -2.94
C LEU A 206 0.22 37.74 -3.94
N LEU A 207 0.27 38.13 -5.21
CA LEU A 207 -0.61 37.59 -6.25
C LEU A 207 0.13 36.56 -7.10
N LEU A 208 -0.50 35.43 -7.35
CA LEU A 208 -0.08 34.51 -8.40
C LEU A 208 -0.91 34.77 -9.63
N HIS A 209 -0.25 34.89 -10.78
CA HIS A 209 -0.83 35.10 -12.09
C HIS A 209 -0.52 33.91 -12.99
N TRP A 210 -1.46 33.51 -13.86
CA TRP A 210 -1.20 32.48 -14.85
C TRP A 210 -2.01 32.64 -16.15
N THR A 211 -1.43 32.10 -17.23
CA THR A 211 -2.08 31.86 -18.52
C THR A 211 -1.62 30.52 -19.07
N HIS A 212 -2.57 29.72 -19.54
CA HIS A 212 -2.26 28.53 -20.34
C HIS A 212 -1.76 28.96 -21.71
N VAL A 213 -0.53 28.58 -22.05
CA VAL A 213 0.06 28.82 -23.38
C VAL A 213 -0.25 27.63 -24.29
N SER A 214 -0.24 26.43 -23.72
CA SER A 214 -0.66 25.18 -24.35
C SER A 214 -1.27 24.28 -23.26
N PRO A 215 -1.80 23.08 -23.60
CA PRO A 215 -2.21 22.12 -22.58
C PRO A 215 -1.08 21.86 -21.57
N GLN A 216 0.13 21.64 -22.07
CA GLN A 216 1.29 21.23 -21.25
C GLN A 216 2.14 22.38 -20.72
N LEU A 217 1.78 23.65 -20.97
CA LEU A 217 2.65 24.78 -20.66
C LEU A 217 1.86 25.94 -20.08
N MET A 218 2.24 26.37 -18.88
CA MET A 218 1.65 27.48 -18.17
C MET A 218 2.69 28.58 -17.98
N ASN A 219 2.38 29.78 -18.47
CA ASN A 219 3.12 30.96 -18.08
C ASN A 219 2.58 31.41 -16.73
N MET A 220 3.49 31.62 -15.78
CA MET A 220 3.15 32.03 -14.43
C MET A 220 3.93 33.28 -14.02
N ALA A 221 3.35 34.05 -13.12
CA ALA A 221 4.07 35.12 -12.45
C ALA A 221 3.62 35.28 -11.01
N VAL A 222 4.52 35.74 -10.15
CA VAL A 222 4.21 36.14 -8.78
C VAL A 222 4.47 37.64 -8.67
N GLU A 223 3.45 38.40 -8.30
CA GLU A 223 3.49 39.85 -8.10
C GLU A 223 3.34 40.14 -6.59
N ALA A 224 4.39 40.65 -5.96
CA ALA A 224 4.31 41.21 -4.61
C ALA A 224 4.11 42.73 -4.72
N ARG A 225 2.92 43.20 -4.35
CA ARG A 225 2.59 44.63 -4.37
C ARG A 225 3.21 45.38 -3.19
N PRO A 226 3.47 46.70 -3.32
CA PRO A 226 3.88 47.53 -2.20
C PRO A 226 2.92 47.39 -1.01
N GLY A 227 3.48 47.22 0.18
CA GLY A 227 2.71 47.03 1.41
C GLY A 227 2.20 45.61 1.64
N SER A 228 2.52 44.65 0.77
CA SER A 228 2.15 43.24 0.98
C SER A 228 2.94 42.54 2.07
N GLY A 229 4.03 43.16 2.53
CA GLY A 229 5.03 42.53 3.39
C GLY A 229 5.98 41.62 2.62
N ALA A 230 5.66 41.27 1.36
CA ALA A 230 6.49 40.51 0.43
C ALA A 230 7.24 41.42 -0.57
N ASP A 231 7.02 42.74 -0.52
CA ASP A 231 7.74 43.77 -1.27
C ASP A 231 9.17 44.02 -0.74
N THR A 232 9.76 43.01 -0.09
CA THR A 232 11.04 43.13 0.58
C THR A 232 12.19 43.08 -0.42
N ALA A 233 13.33 43.66 -0.04
CA ALA A 233 14.59 43.56 -0.79
C ALA A 233 15.24 42.15 -0.70
N GLY A 234 14.47 41.12 -0.34
CA GLY A 234 14.95 39.74 -0.13
C GLY A 234 14.54 38.83 -1.29
N TRP A 235 13.84 37.74 -0.98
CA TRP A 235 13.40 36.71 -1.93
C TRP A 235 11.91 36.39 -1.76
N ILE A 236 11.30 35.84 -2.81
CA ILE A 236 9.94 35.31 -2.87
C ILE A 236 10.03 33.90 -3.42
N ALA A 237 9.31 32.97 -2.80
CA ALA A 237 9.20 31.59 -3.24
C ALA A 237 7.73 31.19 -3.41
N VAL A 238 7.46 30.43 -4.47
CA VAL A 238 6.20 29.69 -4.62
C VAL A 238 6.52 28.25 -4.97
N GLY A 239 5.72 27.32 -4.46
CA GLY A 239 5.93 25.90 -4.70
C GLY A 239 4.63 25.13 -4.77
N TRP A 240 4.76 23.84 -5.04
CA TRP A 240 3.67 22.91 -5.20
C TRP A 240 3.98 21.63 -4.46
N SER A 241 2.96 21.15 -3.75
CA SER A 241 3.04 19.91 -3.00
C SER A 241 1.78 19.09 -3.19
N LEU A 242 1.78 17.85 -2.70
CA LEU A 242 0.62 16.97 -2.81
C LEU A 242 -0.53 17.40 -1.89
N GLU A 243 -0.18 17.91 -0.71
CA GLU A 243 -1.14 18.12 0.39
C GLU A 243 -1.03 19.50 1.05
N GLY A 244 -0.14 20.39 0.55
CA GLY A 244 0.08 21.72 1.13
C GLY A 244 1.26 21.78 2.10
N HIS A 245 1.91 20.65 2.38
CA HIS A 245 3.16 20.61 3.14
C HIS A 245 4.33 21.20 2.33
N MET A 246 5.35 21.67 3.04
CA MET A 246 6.57 22.20 2.44
C MET A 246 7.50 21.08 1.95
N VAL A 247 7.38 19.87 2.50
CA VAL A 247 8.19 18.69 2.16
C VAL A 247 7.27 17.50 1.88
N PRO A 248 7.48 16.76 0.78
CA PRO A 248 8.26 17.17 -0.38
C PRO A 248 7.55 18.29 -1.15
N ALA A 249 8.27 19.16 -1.85
CA ALA A 249 7.69 20.16 -2.75
C ALA A 249 8.64 20.59 -3.86
N ASP A 250 8.09 20.91 -5.03
CA ASP A 250 8.83 21.67 -6.05
C ASP A 250 8.60 23.16 -5.80
N ALA A 251 9.65 23.98 -5.83
CA ALA A 251 9.55 25.42 -5.62
C ALA A 251 10.35 26.21 -6.66
N ILE A 252 9.90 27.44 -6.92
CA ILE A 252 10.63 28.47 -7.65
C ILE A 252 10.91 29.59 -6.66
N VAL A 253 12.18 29.99 -6.58
CA VAL A 253 12.66 31.09 -5.73
C VAL A 253 13.25 32.18 -6.61
N GLY A 254 12.82 33.42 -6.43
CA GLY A 254 13.40 34.61 -7.08
C GLY A 254 13.69 35.70 -6.04
N GLY A 255 14.66 36.57 -6.31
CA GLY A 255 15.03 37.58 -5.32
C GLY A 255 16.32 38.36 -5.58
N ALA A 256 16.55 39.36 -4.75
CA ALA A 256 17.86 39.99 -4.63
C ALA A 256 18.88 38.98 -4.08
N ALA A 257 20.14 39.09 -4.54
CA ALA A 257 21.23 38.13 -4.32
C ALA A 257 21.15 37.35 -2.99
N ILE A 258 20.79 36.07 -3.09
CA ILE A 258 20.88 35.12 -1.97
C ILE A 258 22.38 34.86 -1.73
N PRO A 259 22.93 35.16 -0.53
CA PRO A 259 24.35 35.05 -0.25
C PRO A 259 24.89 33.64 -0.55
N SER A 260 26.07 33.58 -1.17
CA SER A 260 26.75 32.33 -1.57
C SER A 260 27.07 31.36 -0.44
N SER A 261 26.97 31.78 0.81
CA SER A 261 27.16 30.89 1.96
C SER A 261 25.97 29.93 2.18
N ALA A 262 24.77 30.24 1.67
CA ALA A 262 23.57 29.43 1.87
C ALA A 262 23.32 28.39 0.75
N LEU A 263 23.93 28.60 -0.42
CA LEU A 263 23.84 27.71 -1.58
C LEU A 263 25.25 27.60 -2.16
N GLN A 264 25.78 26.38 -2.33
CA GLN A 264 27.17 26.04 -2.70
C GLN A 264 27.73 26.66 -4.01
N GLY A 265 27.11 27.69 -4.57
CA GLY A 265 27.62 28.50 -5.68
C GLY A 265 27.14 29.95 -5.72
N GLY A 266 26.34 30.41 -4.75
CA GLY A 266 25.66 31.71 -4.80
C GLY A 266 24.66 31.86 -5.94
N LEU A 267 23.68 32.74 -5.75
CA LEU A 267 22.79 33.12 -6.84
C LEU A 267 23.29 34.43 -7.45
N PRO A 268 23.37 34.54 -8.79
CA PRO A 268 23.47 35.84 -9.42
C PRO A 268 22.32 36.72 -8.91
N SER A 269 22.60 38.00 -8.65
CA SER A 269 21.54 38.96 -8.37
C SER A 269 20.51 38.91 -9.50
N GLU A 270 19.22 38.84 -9.15
CA GLU A 270 18.07 38.84 -10.09
C GLU A 270 17.81 37.51 -10.82
N SER A 271 18.35 36.41 -10.33
CA SER A 271 17.98 35.08 -10.83
C SER A 271 16.68 34.55 -10.22
N VAL A 272 15.91 33.84 -11.04
CA VAL A 272 14.85 32.92 -10.61
C VAL A 272 15.43 31.52 -10.72
N LEU A 273 15.23 30.65 -9.73
CA LEU A 273 15.77 29.28 -9.77
C LEU A 273 14.78 28.27 -9.19
N PRO A 274 14.77 27.04 -9.73
CA PRO A 274 13.90 25.99 -9.25
C PRO A 274 14.65 25.11 -8.24
N PHE A 275 13.92 24.72 -7.20
CA PHE A 275 14.39 23.87 -6.12
C PHE A 275 13.40 22.73 -5.90
N TYR A 276 13.92 21.60 -5.44
CA TYR A 276 13.16 20.53 -4.84
C TYR A 276 13.46 20.51 -3.35
N ILE A 277 12.42 20.54 -2.54
CA ILE A 277 12.50 20.64 -1.08
C ILE A 277 12.38 19.24 -0.51
N THR A 278 13.47 18.70 0.03
CA THR A 278 13.52 17.36 0.65
C THR A 278 13.48 17.38 2.18
N GLY A 279 13.50 18.57 2.78
CA GLY A 279 13.51 18.77 4.23
C GLY A 279 13.26 20.24 4.59
N TYR A 280 13.11 20.51 5.90
CA TYR A 280 12.80 21.86 6.41
C TYR A 280 14.02 22.78 6.51
N GLU A 281 15.22 22.22 6.37
CA GLU A 281 16.45 22.98 6.41
C GLU A 281 16.86 23.50 5.03
N VAL A 282 17.60 24.60 5.02
CA VAL A 282 18.11 25.25 3.79
C VAL A 282 19.03 24.31 3.01
N SER A 283 19.75 23.44 3.72
CA SER A 283 20.62 22.40 3.16
C SER A 283 19.84 21.32 2.39
N SER A 284 18.53 21.20 2.63
CA SER A 284 17.62 20.28 1.93
C SER A 284 16.98 20.86 0.67
N LEU A 285 17.42 22.06 0.25
CA LEU A 285 17.03 22.65 -1.03
C LEU A 285 17.94 22.13 -2.14
N GLU A 286 17.42 21.18 -2.92
CA GLU A 286 18.13 20.62 -4.07
C GLU A 286 17.79 21.42 -5.33
N ARG A 287 18.78 22.04 -5.97
CA ARG A 287 18.54 22.72 -7.24
C ARG A 287 18.12 21.71 -8.29
N THR A 288 16.98 21.93 -8.94
CA THR A 288 16.56 21.05 -10.04
C THR A 288 17.15 21.56 -11.35
N ASN A 289 17.52 20.65 -12.25
CA ASN A 289 18.04 20.99 -13.58
C ASN A 289 16.92 21.41 -14.57
N GLY A 290 15.88 22.09 -14.07
CA GLY A 290 14.81 22.62 -14.91
C GLY A 290 13.87 21.57 -15.53
N LEU A 291 13.82 20.33 -15.04
CA LEU A 291 12.96 19.28 -15.63
C LEU A 291 11.48 19.70 -15.75
N ASN A 292 10.98 20.47 -14.77
CA ASN A 292 9.60 20.96 -14.74
C ASN A 292 9.43 22.41 -15.23
N TYR A 293 10.51 23.12 -15.56
CA TYR A 293 10.48 24.57 -15.75
C TYR A 293 11.24 24.97 -17.02
N ASP A 294 10.67 25.88 -17.81
CA ASP A 294 11.35 26.38 -19.01
C ASP A 294 12.23 27.59 -18.68
N GLU A 295 13.53 27.35 -18.55
CA GLU A 295 14.55 28.35 -18.18
C GLU A 295 14.61 29.58 -19.10
N ARG A 296 14.07 29.49 -20.33
CA ARG A 296 14.19 30.56 -21.33
C ARG A 296 13.34 31.79 -21.04
N ALA A 297 12.40 31.70 -20.09
CA ALA A 297 11.39 32.73 -19.84
C ALA A 297 11.39 33.24 -18.39
N TRP A 298 12.52 33.18 -17.70
CA TRP A 298 12.61 33.58 -16.31
C TRP A 298 13.06 35.02 -16.18
N ASN A 299 12.27 35.83 -15.48
CA ASN A 299 12.62 37.23 -15.31
C ASN A 299 12.13 37.74 -13.95
N TRP A 300 13.02 38.42 -13.24
CA TRP A 300 12.73 39.15 -12.02
C TRP A 300 12.77 40.65 -12.32
N THR A 301 11.63 41.33 -12.17
CA THR A 301 11.55 42.77 -12.46
C THR A 301 10.92 43.52 -11.30
N LYS A 302 11.52 44.64 -10.92
CA LYS A 302 10.85 45.65 -10.08
C LYS A 302 10.10 46.62 -10.97
N ALA A 303 8.77 46.64 -10.84
CA ALA A 303 7.90 47.56 -11.57
C ALA A 303 8.00 49.00 -11.03
N LYS A 304 7.56 49.98 -11.83
CA LYS A 304 7.66 51.42 -11.49
C LYS A 304 6.84 51.81 -10.25
N ASP A 305 5.79 51.06 -9.96
CA ASP A 305 4.95 51.23 -8.77
C ASP A 305 5.59 50.64 -7.51
N GLY A 306 6.77 50.01 -7.62
CA GLY A 306 7.47 49.34 -6.52
C GLY A 306 7.15 47.85 -6.40
N SER A 307 6.20 47.33 -7.17
CA SER A 307 5.85 45.90 -7.17
C SER A 307 7.03 45.05 -7.64
N VAL A 308 7.18 43.86 -7.07
CA VAL A 308 8.19 42.88 -7.47
C VAL A 308 7.50 41.77 -8.24
N ILE A 309 7.97 41.50 -9.46
CA ILE A 309 7.34 40.51 -10.35
C ILE A 309 8.36 39.46 -10.74
N MET A 310 8.08 38.22 -10.35
CA MET A 310 8.80 37.02 -10.75
C MET A 310 8.02 36.30 -11.85
N ARG A 311 8.55 36.22 -13.06
CA ARG A 311 7.95 35.47 -14.18
C ARG A 311 8.70 34.17 -14.40
N PHE A 312 7.96 33.10 -14.65
CA PHE A 312 8.50 31.79 -14.99
C PHE A 312 7.48 30.99 -15.80
N THR A 313 7.95 29.94 -16.45
CA THR A 313 7.09 29.03 -17.21
C THR A 313 7.23 27.63 -16.64
N ARG A 314 6.09 26.97 -16.42
CA ARG A 314 6.03 25.63 -15.87
C ARG A 314 5.34 24.66 -16.82
N ARG A 315 5.84 23.43 -16.90
CA ARG A 315 5.26 22.33 -17.70
C ARG A 315 4.27 21.52 -16.87
N GLU A 316 3.20 21.07 -17.51
CA GLU A 316 2.27 20.07 -16.96
C GLU A 316 2.88 18.67 -17.10
N GLU A 317 2.68 17.81 -16.09
CA GLU A 317 2.83 16.34 -16.18
C GLU A 317 4.09 15.79 -16.88
N LEU A 318 5.27 16.37 -16.63
CA LEU A 318 6.54 15.69 -16.96
C LEU A 318 7.15 15.10 -15.69
N ASP A 319 8.05 14.14 -15.87
CA ASP A 319 8.72 13.24 -14.89
C ASP A 319 9.45 13.91 -13.71
N GLY A 320 9.15 15.17 -13.39
CA GLY A 320 9.69 15.83 -12.20
C GLY A 320 8.90 15.49 -10.93
N PHE A 321 9.42 15.99 -9.81
CA PHE A 321 9.09 15.48 -8.50
C PHE A 321 7.66 15.81 -8.03
N MET A 322 7.06 16.91 -8.48
CA MET A 322 5.67 17.26 -8.17
C MET A 322 4.84 17.62 -9.41
N PRO A 323 3.87 16.77 -9.82
CA PRO A 323 3.00 17.09 -10.94
C PRO A 323 2.01 18.21 -10.58
N ILE A 324 1.76 19.13 -11.53
CA ILE A 324 0.58 20.00 -11.49
C ILE A 324 -0.47 19.53 -12.46
N LYS A 325 -1.72 19.70 -12.04
CA LYS A 325 -2.89 19.55 -12.88
C LYS A 325 -3.18 20.91 -13.51
N ALA A 326 -3.02 21.07 -14.82
CA ALA A 326 -3.37 22.33 -15.49
C ALA A 326 -4.87 22.64 -15.33
N LEU A 327 -5.68 21.60 -15.14
CA LEU A 327 -7.10 21.71 -14.84
C LEU A 327 -7.40 21.01 -13.51
N GLY A 328 -7.83 21.80 -12.52
CA GLY A 328 -8.23 21.33 -11.22
C GLY A 328 -7.43 21.95 -10.08
N VAL A 329 -7.70 21.42 -8.88
CA VAL A 329 -7.14 21.93 -7.63
C VAL A 329 -5.70 21.43 -7.44
N ASN A 330 -4.79 22.36 -7.22
CA ASN A 330 -3.40 22.14 -6.87
C ASN A 330 -3.13 22.71 -5.48
N HIS A 331 -2.33 22.01 -4.68
CA HIS A 331 -1.86 22.53 -3.40
C HIS A 331 -0.59 23.35 -3.66
N MET A 332 -0.66 24.64 -3.36
CA MET A 332 0.44 25.56 -3.51
C MET A 332 0.94 25.99 -2.15
N ILE A 333 2.26 26.15 -2.04
CA ILE A 333 2.93 26.77 -0.91
C ILE A 333 3.56 28.08 -1.37
N TRP A 334 3.70 29.03 -0.45
CA TRP A 334 4.39 30.29 -0.72
C TRP A 334 5.18 30.71 0.51
N ALA A 335 6.26 31.45 0.28
CA ALA A 335 7.04 32.08 1.33
C ALA A 335 7.76 33.32 0.80
N TYR A 336 8.15 34.23 1.69
CA TYR A 336 9.00 35.35 1.33
C TYR A 336 9.88 35.79 2.50
N ALA A 337 10.98 36.47 2.18
CA ALA A 337 11.94 36.93 3.18
C ALA A 337 11.32 37.99 4.12
N GLN A 338 11.70 37.95 5.39
CA GLN A 338 11.49 39.08 6.29
C GLN A 338 12.20 40.33 5.77
N ASN A 339 11.65 41.52 6.07
CA ASN A 339 12.17 42.78 5.54
C ASN A 339 13.67 42.96 5.83
N GLY A 340 14.47 43.12 4.78
CA GLY A 340 15.93 43.25 4.87
C GLY A 340 16.72 41.94 4.96
N SER A 341 16.06 40.79 5.15
CA SER A 341 16.74 39.49 5.13
C SER A 341 16.98 39.02 3.70
N ARG A 342 18.20 38.55 3.42
CA ARG A 342 18.56 37.86 2.18
C ARG A 342 18.80 36.36 2.38
N GLN A 343 18.69 35.89 3.62
CA GLN A 343 18.89 34.49 3.94
C GLN A 343 17.60 33.73 3.65
N LEU A 344 17.71 32.60 2.94
CA LEU A 344 16.72 31.53 3.02
C LEU A 344 16.85 30.99 4.43
N ALA A 345 16.04 31.48 5.36
CA ALA A 345 16.04 31.10 6.77
C ALA A 345 14.60 31.18 7.25
N TYR A 346 14.29 30.59 8.41
CA TYR A 346 12.93 30.50 8.95
C TYR A 346 12.07 31.74 8.69
N HIS A 347 10.95 31.55 7.97
CA HIS A 347 10.14 32.64 7.42
C HIS A 347 9.14 33.22 8.43
N GLY A 348 8.97 32.60 9.62
CA GLY A 348 7.94 32.98 10.57
C GLY A 348 6.55 32.95 9.94
N GLY A 349 5.77 34.02 10.10
CA GLY A 349 4.45 34.17 9.48
C GLY A 349 4.45 34.57 7.99
N ASN A 350 5.63 34.68 7.35
CA ASN A 350 5.76 35.00 5.93
C ASN A 350 5.76 33.74 5.05
N LYS A 351 4.89 32.79 5.37
CA LYS A 351 4.70 31.53 4.64
C LYS A 351 3.22 31.13 4.70
N GLY A 352 2.80 30.30 3.78
CA GLY A 352 1.47 29.72 3.81
C GLY A 352 1.26 28.68 2.73
N ALA A 353 0.10 28.01 2.79
CA ALA A 353 -0.36 27.07 1.79
C ALA A 353 -1.80 27.39 1.40
N LEU A 354 -2.16 27.14 0.15
CA LEU A 354 -3.55 27.25 -0.32
C LEU A 354 -3.84 26.36 -1.52
N ARG A 355 -5.12 26.12 -1.72
CA ARG A 355 -5.65 25.34 -2.84
C ARG A 355 -5.98 26.29 -3.99
N VAL A 356 -5.24 26.19 -5.09
CA VAL A 356 -5.51 26.93 -6.33
C VAL A 356 -6.14 26.00 -7.34
N ASP A 357 -7.36 26.32 -7.78
CA ASP A 357 -7.95 25.64 -8.93
C ASP A 357 -7.59 26.40 -10.20
N TYR A 358 -6.74 25.84 -11.05
CA TYR A 358 -6.40 26.51 -12.31
C TYR A 358 -7.52 26.49 -13.35
N SER A 359 -8.61 25.74 -13.10
CA SER A 359 -9.77 25.62 -13.99
C SER A 359 -10.81 26.74 -13.85
N CYS A 360 -10.72 27.57 -12.82
CA CYS A 360 -11.57 28.74 -12.60
C CYS A 360 -11.46 29.83 -13.70
N ALA A 361 -10.58 29.58 -14.67
CA ALA A 361 -10.13 30.48 -15.70
C ALA A 361 -10.84 30.22 -17.05
N THR A 362 -11.84 31.05 -17.34
CA THR A 362 -12.19 31.66 -18.64
C THR A 362 -13.64 31.43 -19.15
N PRO A 363 -14.29 32.51 -19.62
CA PRO A 363 -15.43 32.44 -20.55
C PRO A 363 -15.05 31.92 -21.96
N SER A 364 -13.75 31.93 -22.32
CA SER A 364 -13.24 31.54 -23.64
C SER A 364 -12.73 30.10 -23.76
N VAL A 365 -12.46 29.38 -22.65
CA VAL A 365 -12.23 27.92 -22.66
C VAL A 365 -13.54 27.15 -22.80
N ALA A 366 -14.71 27.80 -22.78
CA ALA A 366 -15.92 27.17 -23.31
C ALA A 366 -15.77 26.73 -24.79
N ARG A 367 -14.79 27.26 -25.55
CA ARG A 367 -14.39 26.73 -26.87
C ARG A 367 -13.21 25.75 -26.85
N TYR A 368 -12.47 25.63 -25.74
CA TYR A 368 -11.49 24.56 -25.51
C TYR A 368 -12.09 23.38 -24.72
N ARG A 369 -13.36 23.46 -24.33
CA ARG A 369 -14.13 22.46 -23.57
C ARG A 369 -14.44 21.17 -24.35
N SER A 370 -13.71 20.82 -25.40
CA SER A 370 -13.99 19.57 -26.13
C SER A 370 -12.79 18.84 -26.76
N LYS A 371 -11.52 19.14 -26.45
CA LYS A 371 -10.36 18.45 -27.03
C LYS A 371 -9.15 18.58 -26.09
N LEU A 372 -8.53 17.59 -25.44
CA LEU A 372 -8.52 16.13 -25.40
C LEU A 372 -8.05 15.86 -23.95
N ALA A 373 -8.71 15.02 -23.15
CA ALA A 373 -8.26 14.60 -21.81
C ALA A 373 -7.19 13.49 -21.84
N CYS A 374 -6.66 13.16 -23.02
CA CYS A 374 -5.49 12.32 -23.21
C CYS A 374 -4.25 13.19 -23.50
N GLN A 375 -3.07 12.70 -23.13
CA GLN A 375 -1.82 13.35 -23.52
C GLN A 375 -1.64 13.27 -25.05
N ARG A 376 -0.96 14.24 -25.66
CA ARG A 376 -0.67 14.20 -27.11
C ARG A 376 0.27 13.02 -27.40
N SER A 377 -0.10 12.17 -28.35
CA SER A 377 0.72 11.02 -28.73
C SER A 377 2.12 11.43 -29.22
N THR A 378 3.14 10.72 -28.75
CA THR A 378 4.51 10.78 -29.29
C THR A 378 4.71 9.94 -30.55
N LEU A 379 3.81 8.98 -30.83
CA LEU A 379 3.84 8.19 -32.06
C LEU A 379 3.17 8.94 -33.23
N PRO A 380 3.84 9.09 -34.40
CA PRO A 380 3.25 9.70 -35.60
C PRO A 380 1.97 8.99 -36.05
N GLY A 381 0.95 9.76 -36.45
CA GLY A 381 -0.35 9.24 -36.89
C GLY A 381 -1.37 9.02 -35.76
N TYR A 382 -0.97 9.21 -34.50
CA TYR A 382 -1.84 9.08 -33.34
C TYR A 382 -2.12 10.45 -32.72
N SER A 383 -3.30 10.65 -32.13
CA SER A 383 -3.67 11.93 -31.50
C SER A 383 -3.50 11.92 -29.99
N CYS A 384 -3.79 10.77 -29.37
CA CYS A 384 -3.81 10.57 -27.94
C CYS A 384 -2.80 9.52 -27.50
N MET A 385 -2.32 9.65 -26.26
CA MET A 385 -1.65 8.58 -25.53
C MET A 385 -2.04 8.56 -24.05
N LEU A 386 -1.83 7.39 -23.43
CA LEU A 386 -2.02 7.13 -22.01
C LEU A 386 -0.99 6.10 -21.54
N GLN A 387 -0.26 6.42 -20.47
CA GLN A 387 0.66 5.50 -19.83
C GLN A 387 -0.10 4.58 -18.88
N LEU A 388 -0.31 3.32 -19.28
CA LEU A 388 -1.09 2.34 -18.52
C LEU A 388 -0.27 1.66 -17.42
N GLN A 389 1.04 1.56 -17.62
CA GLN A 389 1.99 1.03 -16.66
C GLN A 389 3.28 1.83 -16.77
N ARG A 390 3.76 2.37 -15.63
CA ARG A 390 4.92 3.29 -15.55
C ARG A 390 6.05 2.84 -16.48
N GLU A 391 6.29 3.63 -17.52
CA GLU A 391 7.32 3.47 -18.58
C GLU A 391 7.29 2.16 -19.38
N LYS A 392 6.52 1.17 -18.94
CA LYS A 392 6.47 -0.17 -19.51
C LYS A 392 5.40 -0.32 -20.56
N PHE A 393 4.25 0.35 -20.43
CA PHE A 393 3.14 0.21 -21.37
C PHE A 393 2.48 1.56 -21.66
N VAL A 394 2.60 2.02 -22.90
CA VAL A 394 1.95 3.24 -23.39
C VAL A 394 0.95 2.86 -24.48
N LEU A 395 -0.31 3.24 -24.28
CA LEU A 395 -1.37 3.10 -25.26
C LEU A 395 -1.50 4.40 -26.04
N HIS A 396 -1.49 4.31 -27.37
CA HIS A 396 -1.71 5.42 -28.28
C HIS A 396 -2.98 5.18 -29.09
N TRP A 397 -3.75 6.23 -29.39
CA TRP A 397 -4.91 6.11 -30.26
C TRP A 397 -5.19 7.35 -31.12
N HIS A 398 -5.88 7.13 -32.22
CA HIS A 398 -6.51 8.16 -33.03
C HIS A 398 -7.89 7.69 -33.46
N ARG A 399 -8.90 8.51 -33.17
CA ARG A 399 -10.29 8.22 -33.50
C ARG A 399 -10.59 8.60 -34.95
N ARG A 400 -11.24 7.69 -35.67
CA ARG A 400 -11.88 7.93 -36.96
C ARG A 400 -13.40 7.78 -36.82
N ASN A 401 -14.15 8.01 -37.90
CA ASN A 401 -15.61 7.96 -37.87
C ASN A 401 -16.16 6.56 -37.56
N THR A 402 -15.49 5.51 -38.02
CA THR A 402 -15.96 4.12 -37.93
C THR A 402 -14.94 3.16 -37.31
N SER A 403 -13.80 3.68 -36.87
CA SER A 403 -12.69 2.88 -36.36
C SER A 403 -11.81 3.67 -35.40
N ILE A 404 -11.00 2.95 -34.64
CA ILE A 404 -9.97 3.51 -33.77
C ILE A 404 -8.63 2.92 -34.20
N LEU A 405 -7.70 3.78 -34.58
CA LEU A 405 -6.32 3.41 -34.80
C LEU A 405 -5.65 3.31 -33.44
N LEU A 406 -5.04 2.17 -33.11
CA LEU A 406 -4.46 1.84 -31.82
C LEU A 406 -2.99 1.45 -31.96
N ALA A 407 -2.17 1.86 -31.00
CA ALA A 407 -0.83 1.31 -30.84
C ALA A 407 -0.48 1.07 -29.37
N ALA A 408 0.13 -0.07 -29.10
CA ALA A 408 0.76 -0.37 -27.81
C ALA A 408 2.28 -0.27 -27.97
N ASP A 409 2.90 0.66 -27.24
CA ASP A 409 4.35 0.83 -27.15
C ASP A 409 4.81 0.28 -25.79
N VAL A 410 5.53 -0.85 -25.82
CA VAL A 410 5.82 -1.66 -24.63
C VAL A 410 7.30 -1.95 -24.47
N ALA A 411 7.82 -1.84 -23.25
CA ALA A 411 9.20 -2.19 -22.90
C ALA A 411 9.40 -3.72 -22.83
N THR A 412 9.34 -4.37 -23.99
CA THR A 412 9.64 -5.80 -24.18
C THR A 412 10.14 -6.07 -25.59
N THR A 413 10.94 -7.10 -25.79
CA THR A 413 11.25 -7.65 -27.13
C THR A 413 10.36 -8.82 -27.55
N GLY A 414 9.46 -9.30 -26.68
CA GLY A 414 8.55 -10.41 -26.98
C GLY A 414 7.13 -9.96 -27.38
N TRP A 415 6.12 -10.79 -27.12
CA TRP A 415 4.76 -10.53 -27.59
C TRP A 415 4.04 -9.47 -26.75
N VAL A 416 3.12 -8.75 -27.39
CA VAL A 416 2.28 -7.72 -26.77
C VAL A 416 0.82 -8.01 -27.08
N GLY A 417 -0.04 -7.91 -26.08
CA GLY A 417 -1.49 -8.12 -26.17
C GLY A 417 -2.27 -6.91 -25.65
N LEU A 418 -3.27 -6.48 -26.41
CA LEU A 418 -4.24 -5.47 -26.01
C LEU A 418 -5.64 -6.04 -26.21
N GLY A 419 -6.44 -6.09 -25.15
CA GLY A 419 -7.76 -6.70 -25.15
C GLY A 419 -8.88 -5.82 -24.63
N TRP A 420 -10.09 -6.30 -24.79
CA TRP A 420 -11.33 -5.63 -24.44
C TRP A 420 -12.20 -6.58 -23.64
N SER A 421 -12.60 -6.13 -22.46
CA SER A 421 -13.27 -6.94 -21.44
C SER A 421 -14.50 -6.22 -20.91
N LYS A 422 -15.47 -6.97 -20.37
CA LYS A 422 -16.62 -6.38 -19.64
C LYS A 422 -16.25 -6.00 -18.22
N ASP A 423 -15.39 -6.80 -17.59
CA ASP A 423 -15.11 -6.74 -16.16
C ASP A 423 -13.63 -6.50 -15.84
N GLY A 424 -12.81 -6.25 -16.87
CA GLY A 424 -11.38 -6.06 -16.74
C GLY A 424 -10.59 -7.35 -16.54
N LYS A 425 -11.20 -8.52 -16.76
CA LYS A 425 -10.54 -9.83 -16.74
C LYS A 425 -10.29 -10.37 -18.15
N MET A 426 -9.38 -11.34 -18.21
CA MET A 426 -8.93 -12.01 -19.43
C MET A 426 -9.97 -13.01 -19.98
N ALA A 427 -10.65 -13.77 -19.13
CA ALA A 427 -11.67 -14.72 -19.59
C ALA A 427 -12.88 -13.97 -20.17
N GLU A 428 -13.46 -14.51 -21.24
CA GLU A 428 -14.56 -13.92 -22.01
C GLU A 428 -14.22 -12.55 -22.63
N SER A 429 -12.95 -12.32 -22.95
CA SER A 429 -12.46 -11.11 -23.59
C SER A 429 -12.06 -11.35 -25.04
N GLU A 430 -11.85 -10.25 -25.77
CA GLU A 430 -11.26 -10.24 -27.11
C GLU A 430 -9.91 -9.54 -27.04
N ALA A 431 -8.91 -9.96 -27.82
CA ALA A 431 -7.59 -9.33 -27.81
C ALA A 431 -6.91 -9.30 -29.17
N ALA A 432 -6.21 -8.20 -29.44
CA ALA A 432 -5.21 -8.11 -30.48
C ALA A 432 -3.86 -8.52 -29.89
N ILE A 433 -3.19 -9.52 -30.47
CA ILE A 433 -1.88 -10.01 -30.01
C ILE A 433 -0.89 -9.97 -31.17
N GLY A 434 0.26 -9.34 -30.92
CA GLY A 434 1.33 -9.14 -31.90
C GLY A 434 2.68 -9.69 -31.44
N ASN A 435 3.62 -9.82 -32.39
CA ASN A 435 4.97 -10.35 -32.20
C ASN A 435 5.01 -11.78 -31.66
N LEU A 436 4.22 -12.68 -32.25
CA LEU A 436 4.30 -14.13 -32.00
C LEU A 436 5.22 -14.79 -33.05
N PRO A 437 5.89 -15.91 -32.72
CA PRO A 437 6.83 -16.54 -33.64
C PRO A 437 6.09 -17.24 -34.78
N ARG A 438 6.71 -17.27 -35.98
CA ARG A 438 6.18 -18.03 -37.14
C ARG A 438 5.97 -19.50 -36.76
N GLY A 439 4.73 -19.97 -36.84
CA GLY A 439 4.34 -21.35 -36.47
C GLY A 439 3.64 -21.47 -35.12
N SER A 440 3.57 -20.38 -34.34
CA SER A 440 2.49 -20.18 -33.38
C SER A 440 1.16 -20.04 -34.14
N ILE A 441 0.02 -19.99 -33.44
CA ILE A 441 -1.36 -19.96 -33.99
C ILE A 441 -1.56 -18.89 -35.11
N VAL A 442 -0.64 -17.93 -35.25
CA VAL A 442 -0.51 -17.04 -36.40
C VAL A 442 0.86 -17.20 -37.08
N THR A 443 0.86 -17.38 -38.41
CA THR A 443 2.08 -17.41 -39.23
C THR A 443 2.47 -16.01 -39.70
N GLY A 444 3.31 -15.30 -38.94
CA GLY A 444 3.93 -14.04 -39.37
C GLY A 444 4.08 -13.01 -38.24
N ALA A 445 4.90 -11.97 -38.45
CA ALA A 445 5.07 -10.81 -37.55
C ALA A 445 3.83 -9.87 -37.57
N ALA A 446 2.65 -10.46 -37.71
CA ALA A 446 1.36 -9.79 -37.89
C ALA A 446 0.62 -9.66 -36.55
N VAL A 447 -0.30 -8.70 -36.46
CA VAL A 447 -1.23 -8.62 -35.32
C VAL A 447 -2.42 -9.52 -35.61
N GLY A 448 -2.69 -10.48 -34.73
CA GLY A 448 -3.87 -11.33 -34.83
C GLY A 448 -4.99 -10.90 -33.89
N SER A 449 -6.24 -11.15 -34.27
CA SER A 449 -7.42 -11.04 -33.41
C SER A 449 -7.72 -12.39 -32.74
N TYR A 450 -7.94 -12.38 -31.44
CA TYR A 450 -8.17 -13.57 -30.62
C TYR A 450 -9.37 -13.40 -29.71
N GLY A 451 -10.16 -14.46 -29.57
CA GLY A 451 -11.14 -14.61 -28.51
C GLY A 451 -10.50 -15.40 -27.37
N ILE A 452 -10.71 -14.95 -26.14
CA ILE A 452 -10.12 -15.55 -24.95
C ILE A 452 -11.25 -16.12 -24.10
N LYS A 453 -11.43 -17.43 -24.11
CA LYS A 453 -12.53 -18.12 -23.40
C LYS A 453 -12.23 -18.40 -21.93
N GLY A 454 -10.96 -18.35 -21.55
CA GLY A 454 -10.47 -18.78 -20.25
C GLY A 454 -9.05 -18.30 -20.03
N TYR A 455 -8.35 -18.94 -19.10
CA TYR A 455 -7.03 -18.49 -18.64
C TYR A 455 -5.89 -19.38 -19.14
N GLU A 456 -6.21 -20.49 -19.80
CA GLU A 456 -5.22 -21.39 -20.36
C GLU A 456 -4.89 -20.98 -21.80
N LYS A 457 -3.67 -21.32 -22.25
CA LYS A 457 -3.24 -21.06 -23.64
C LYS A 457 -4.19 -21.68 -24.67
N ALA A 458 -4.78 -22.83 -24.36
CA ALA A 458 -5.75 -23.51 -25.24
C ALA A 458 -7.07 -22.74 -25.39
N ASP A 459 -7.38 -21.82 -24.48
CA ASP A 459 -8.58 -20.98 -24.53
C ASP A 459 -8.39 -19.70 -25.35
N VAL A 460 -7.17 -19.44 -25.83
CA VAL A 460 -6.84 -18.33 -26.72
C VAL A 460 -6.88 -18.84 -28.15
N ALA A 461 -7.94 -18.48 -28.87
CA ALA A 461 -8.16 -18.93 -30.25
C ALA A 461 -8.38 -17.72 -31.17
N PRO A 462 -7.97 -17.80 -32.45
CA PRO A 462 -8.26 -16.75 -33.41
C PRO A 462 -9.76 -16.46 -33.48
N THR A 463 -10.13 -15.19 -33.60
CA THR A 463 -11.53 -14.77 -33.72
C THR A 463 -11.73 -13.85 -34.91
N GLY A 464 -12.86 -14.00 -35.59
CA GLY A 464 -13.37 -13.03 -36.58
C GLY A 464 -14.36 -12.03 -35.95
N GLN A 465 -14.49 -12.02 -34.63
CA GLN A 465 -15.43 -11.13 -33.93
C GLN A 465 -15.01 -9.66 -33.97
N PHE A 466 -13.76 -9.35 -34.27
CA PHE A 466 -13.36 -8.01 -34.66
C PHE A 466 -12.23 -8.12 -35.69
N GLU A 467 -12.19 -7.17 -36.61
CA GLU A 467 -11.18 -7.13 -37.65
C GLU A 467 -10.03 -6.21 -37.21
N VAL A 468 -8.81 -6.67 -37.49
CA VAL A 468 -7.56 -5.92 -37.33
C VAL A 468 -7.11 -5.53 -38.73
N PHE A 469 -6.97 -4.23 -38.97
CA PHE A 469 -6.44 -3.70 -40.22
C PHE A 469 -5.16 -2.90 -40.00
N ASN A 470 -4.41 -2.64 -41.09
CA ASN A 470 -3.21 -1.81 -41.08
C ASN A 470 -2.20 -2.25 -39.99
N ASP A 471 -2.03 -3.57 -39.87
CA ASP A 471 -1.26 -4.16 -38.79
C ASP A 471 0.23 -4.09 -39.07
N ALA A 472 0.97 -3.63 -38.06
CA ALA A 472 2.41 -3.66 -38.09
C ALA A 472 2.91 -3.89 -36.67
N VAL A 473 3.75 -4.92 -36.52
CA VAL A 473 4.49 -5.13 -35.29
C VAL A 473 5.96 -4.95 -35.58
N GLY A 474 6.59 -4.04 -34.84
CA GLY A 474 8.02 -3.80 -34.96
C GLY A 474 8.65 -3.75 -33.57
N THR A 475 9.70 -4.54 -33.37
CA THR A 475 10.63 -4.32 -32.26
C THR A 475 11.54 -3.16 -32.65
N ALA A 476 11.40 -2.03 -31.97
CA ALA A 476 12.30 -0.91 -32.10
C ALA A 476 13.69 -1.29 -31.53
N SER A 477 14.74 -0.67 -32.07
CA SER A 477 16.15 -0.95 -31.71
C SER A 477 16.51 -0.69 -30.24
N ASN A 478 15.59 -0.11 -29.46
CA ASN A 478 15.75 0.21 -28.05
C ASN A 478 15.11 -0.85 -27.11
N GLY A 479 14.82 -2.05 -27.61
CA GLY A 479 14.22 -3.11 -26.78
C GLY A 479 12.73 -2.90 -26.49
N ARG A 480 12.05 -2.08 -27.29
CA ARG A 480 10.60 -1.85 -27.17
C ARG A 480 9.86 -2.50 -28.34
N THR A 481 8.69 -3.06 -28.08
CA THR A 481 7.80 -3.58 -29.11
C THR A 481 6.65 -2.61 -29.31
N VAL A 482 6.46 -2.17 -30.55
CA VAL A 482 5.34 -1.32 -30.95
C VAL A 482 4.39 -2.14 -31.81
N MET A 483 3.21 -2.43 -31.25
CA MET A 483 2.11 -3.10 -31.94
C MET A 483 1.12 -2.06 -32.44
N ARG A 484 0.92 -1.95 -33.75
CA ARG A 484 -0.03 -1.02 -34.39
C ARG A 484 -1.13 -1.78 -35.10
N PHE A 485 -2.37 -1.34 -34.96
CA PHE A 485 -3.51 -1.90 -35.68
C PHE A 485 -4.71 -0.95 -35.64
N GLU A 486 -5.70 -1.19 -36.49
CA GLU A 486 -6.97 -0.48 -36.51
C GLU A 486 -8.11 -1.43 -36.16
N ARG A 487 -8.99 -1.00 -35.25
CA ARG A 487 -10.20 -1.74 -34.85
C ARG A 487 -11.45 -1.01 -35.29
N GLY A 488 -12.37 -1.70 -35.95
CA GLY A 488 -13.69 -1.18 -36.29
C GLY A 488 -14.58 -0.97 -35.05
N VAL A 489 -15.37 0.11 -35.05
CA VAL A 489 -16.39 0.39 -34.03
C VAL A 489 -17.73 -0.11 -34.57
N LEU A 490 -18.05 -1.38 -34.33
CA LEU A 490 -19.31 -1.98 -34.78
C LEU A 490 -20.38 -1.88 -33.68
N PRO A 491 -21.65 -1.49 -34.01
CA PRO A 491 -22.71 -1.19 -33.03
C PRO A 491 -23.06 -2.32 -32.04
N ASN A 492 -22.62 -3.56 -32.31
CA ASN A 492 -22.93 -4.75 -31.50
C ASN A 492 -21.67 -5.53 -31.09
N GLN A 493 -20.48 -4.95 -31.25
CA GLN A 493 -19.24 -5.57 -30.79
C GLN A 493 -18.83 -4.97 -29.46
N MET A 494 -18.57 -5.87 -28.51
CA MET A 494 -17.98 -5.55 -27.22
C MET A 494 -16.71 -4.68 -27.36
N PRO A 495 -16.53 -3.57 -26.61
CA PRO A 495 -17.39 -2.94 -25.61
C PRO A 495 -17.87 -1.54 -26.03
N PHE A 496 -17.86 -1.19 -27.32
CA PHE A 496 -18.18 0.17 -27.76
C PHE A 496 -19.70 0.45 -27.73
N SER A 497 -20.28 0.54 -26.53
CA SER A 497 -21.70 0.88 -26.34
C SER A 497 -21.91 2.39 -26.45
N GLY A 498 -21.93 2.95 -27.66
CA GLY A 498 -22.38 4.32 -27.99
C GLY A 498 -21.62 5.52 -27.38
N ASN A 499 -20.94 5.33 -26.25
CA ASN A 499 -20.27 6.35 -25.44
C ASN A 499 -18.74 6.21 -25.48
N GLU A 500 -18.21 5.31 -26.32
CA GLU A 500 -16.78 5.10 -26.55
C GLU A 500 -15.95 4.77 -25.30
N VAL A 501 -16.62 4.37 -24.22
CA VAL A 501 -16.01 3.84 -23.01
C VAL A 501 -15.81 2.34 -23.19
N ALA A 502 -14.57 1.90 -23.05
CA ALA A 502 -14.21 0.50 -23.14
C ALA A 502 -13.24 0.12 -22.01
N THR A 503 -13.50 -1.02 -21.36
CA THR A 503 -12.55 -1.61 -20.43
C THR A 503 -11.51 -2.40 -21.22
N ILE A 504 -10.32 -1.84 -21.27
CA ILE A 504 -9.13 -2.41 -21.89
C ILE A 504 -8.40 -3.27 -20.88
N ILE A 505 -7.92 -4.42 -21.33
CA ILE A 505 -6.94 -5.23 -20.64
C ILE A 505 -5.65 -5.24 -21.46
N TRP A 506 -4.51 -5.38 -20.82
CA TRP A 506 -3.24 -5.56 -21.53
C TRP A 506 -2.42 -6.65 -20.88
N ALA A 507 -1.56 -7.27 -21.69
CA ALA A 507 -0.52 -8.14 -21.21
C ALA A 507 0.66 -8.14 -22.18
N TYR A 508 1.84 -8.48 -21.69
CA TYR A 508 3.02 -8.64 -22.54
C TYR A 508 4.00 -9.63 -21.92
N SER A 509 4.87 -10.20 -22.75
CA SER A 509 5.86 -11.17 -22.30
C SER A 509 7.08 -10.51 -21.64
N GLN A 510 7.87 -11.32 -20.94
CA GLN A 510 9.26 -10.97 -20.67
C GLN A 510 10.06 -10.86 -21.98
N ASP A 511 11.21 -10.18 -21.92
CA ASP A 511 12.12 -10.06 -23.05
C ASP A 511 12.47 -11.42 -23.66
N ASN A 512 12.44 -11.47 -24.99
CA ASN A 512 12.74 -12.64 -25.81
C ASN A 512 11.80 -13.85 -25.57
N SER A 513 10.77 -13.71 -24.73
CA SER A 513 9.76 -14.74 -24.55
C SER A 513 8.69 -14.61 -25.62
N GLN A 514 8.42 -15.74 -26.28
CA GLN A 514 7.47 -15.85 -27.37
C GLN A 514 6.29 -16.77 -26.99
N GLU A 515 6.28 -17.23 -25.73
CA GLU A 515 5.27 -18.13 -25.21
C GLU A 515 4.13 -17.35 -24.54
N LEU A 516 2.89 -17.69 -24.90
CA LEU A 516 1.71 -17.31 -24.14
C LEU A 516 1.68 -18.11 -22.83
N ALA A 517 2.44 -17.62 -21.85
CA ALA A 517 2.53 -18.15 -20.48
C ALA A 517 1.98 -17.12 -19.48
N PHE A 518 1.90 -17.46 -18.20
CA PHE A 518 1.46 -16.50 -17.18
C PHE A 518 2.32 -15.21 -17.17
N HIS A 519 1.66 -14.05 -17.20
CA HIS A 519 2.32 -12.75 -17.44
C HIS A 519 2.85 -12.06 -16.17
N GLY A 520 2.52 -12.55 -14.97
CA GLY A 520 2.95 -11.93 -13.71
C GLY A 520 2.48 -10.47 -13.61
N ASP A 521 3.42 -9.56 -13.36
CA ASP A 521 3.13 -8.11 -13.24
C ASP A 521 3.08 -7.39 -14.61
N ASN A 522 3.29 -8.10 -15.73
CA ASN A 522 3.24 -7.55 -17.08
C ASN A 522 1.82 -7.60 -17.66
N MET A 523 0.82 -7.28 -16.84
CA MET A 523 -0.58 -7.24 -17.24
C MET A 523 -1.36 -6.21 -16.42
N GLY A 524 -2.51 -5.78 -16.92
CA GLY A 524 -3.40 -4.90 -16.19
C GLY A 524 -4.70 -4.62 -16.92
N SER A 525 -5.51 -3.73 -16.36
CA SER A 525 -6.75 -3.27 -16.97
C SER A 525 -7.04 -1.80 -16.66
N ALA A 526 -7.74 -1.12 -17.57
CA ALA A 526 -8.11 0.29 -17.50
C ALA A 526 -9.44 0.50 -18.24
N THR A 527 -10.33 1.31 -17.69
CA THR A 527 -11.53 1.77 -18.41
C THR A 527 -11.22 3.10 -19.06
N ILE A 528 -11.28 3.15 -20.38
CA ILE A 528 -10.86 4.31 -21.18
C ILE A 528 -12.07 4.79 -21.98
N ASP A 529 -12.37 6.08 -21.85
CA ASP A 529 -13.21 6.80 -22.79
C ASP A 529 -12.33 7.27 -23.95
N PHE A 530 -12.47 6.65 -25.13
CA PHE A 530 -11.65 6.99 -26.29
C PHE A 530 -12.02 8.34 -26.92
N SER A 531 -13.19 8.89 -26.59
CA SER A 531 -13.67 10.19 -27.08
C SER A 531 -13.01 11.34 -26.31
N THR A 532 -12.97 11.22 -24.98
CA THR A 532 -12.41 12.23 -24.12
C THR A 532 -10.97 11.94 -23.78
N GLY A 533 -10.55 10.69 -23.75
CA GLY A 533 -9.25 10.24 -23.25
C GLY A 533 -9.17 10.10 -21.74
N ARG A 534 -10.30 10.26 -21.03
CA ARG A 534 -10.37 9.97 -19.60
C ARG A 534 -10.17 8.48 -19.38
N SER A 535 -9.29 8.15 -18.45
CA SER A 535 -9.16 6.79 -17.95
C SER A 535 -9.53 6.75 -16.48
N ALA A 536 -10.24 5.69 -16.12
CA ALA A 536 -10.36 5.23 -14.76
C ALA A 536 -9.73 3.85 -14.73
N SER A 537 -8.70 3.63 -13.91
CA SER A 537 -8.37 2.26 -13.56
C SER A 537 -9.65 1.64 -12.99
N PRO A 538 -10.15 0.51 -13.51
CA PRO A 538 -11.25 -0.19 -12.86
C PRO A 538 -10.83 -0.31 -11.42
N SER A 539 -11.71 0.09 -10.51
CA SER A 539 -11.47 -0.01 -9.08
C SER A 539 -11.26 -1.49 -8.77
N SER A 540 -10.04 -1.99 -8.96
CA SER A 540 -9.61 -3.25 -8.38
C SER A 540 -10.00 -3.08 -6.93
N SER A 541 -10.80 -4.00 -6.39
CA SER A 541 -11.48 -3.87 -5.11
C SER A 541 -10.47 -3.77 -3.97
N SER A 542 -9.83 -2.62 -3.85
CA SER A 542 -8.86 -2.26 -2.82
C SER A 542 -9.52 -2.49 -1.48
N SER A 543 -10.81 -2.17 -1.35
CA SER A 543 -11.63 -2.48 -0.19
C SER A 543 -11.63 -3.96 0.20
N ALA A 544 -11.71 -4.88 -0.75
CA ALA A 544 -11.76 -6.31 -0.46
C ALA A 544 -10.37 -6.89 -0.15
N LEU A 545 -9.30 -6.41 -0.82
CA LEU A 545 -7.92 -6.74 -0.44
C LEU A 545 -7.56 -6.18 0.95
N VAL A 546 -8.02 -4.97 1.26
CA VAL A 546 -7.89 -4.37 2.59
C VAL A 546 -8.69 -5.17 3.61
N ALA A 547 -9.92 -5.57 3.31
CA ALA A 547 -10.71 -6.43 4.21
C ALA A 547 -10.02 -7.77 4.48
N HIS A 548 -9.46 -8.42 3.46
CA HIS A 548 -8.63 -9.62 3.62
C HIS A 548 -7.46 -9.38 4.60
N ALA A 549 -6.70 -8.30 4.37
CA ALA A 549 -5.57 -7.94 5.23
C ALA A 549 -6.01 -7.66 6.68
N VAL A 550 -7.13 -6.97 6.88
CA VAL A 550 -7.69 -6.67 8.21
C VAL A 550 -8.10 -7.97 8.93
N PHE A 551 -8.87 -8.85 8.29
CA PHE A 551 -9.30 -10.10 8.91
C PHE A 551 -8.13 -10.98 9.34
N LEU A 552 -7.11 -11.13 8.47
CA LEU A 552 -5.94 -11.93 8.83
C LEU A 552 -5.09 -11.25 9.90
N SER A 553 -4.98 -9.92 9.88
CA SER A 553 -4.24 -9.18 10.91
C SER A 553 -4.89 -9.32 12.28
N VAL A 554 -6.22 -9.17 12.37
CA VAL A 554 -6.97 -9.37 13.61
C VAL A 554 -6.79 -10.80 14.14
N ALA A 555 -6.84 -11.81 13.27
CA ALA A 555 -6.64 -13.20 13.69
C ALA A 555 -5.24 -13.45 14.25
N PHE A 556 -4.19 -13.05 13.53
CA PHE A 556 -2.81 -13.42 13.85
C PHE A 556 -2.11 -12.48 14.84
N PHE A 557 -2.49 -11.20 14.90
CA PHE A 557 -1.90 -10.24 15.84
C PHE A 557 -2.72 -10.07 17.11
N LEU A 558 -4.05 -10.16 17.04
CA LEU A 558 -4.88 -9.92 18.21
C LEU A 558 -5.39 -11.22 18.85
N LEU A 559 -6.18 -12.00 18.11
CA LEU A 559 -6.97 -13.09 18.71
C LEU A 559 -6.11 -14.29 19.13
N MET A 560 -5.26 -14.82 18.24
CA MET A 560 -4.43 -16.00 18.56
C MET A 560 -3.38 -15.74 19.64
N PRO A 561 -2.61 -14.63 19.60
CA PRO A 561 -1.66 -14.33 20.67
C PRO A 561 -2.37 -14.12 22.02
N SER A 562 -3.52 -13.44 22.03
CA SER A 562 -4.33 -13.27 23.25
C SER A 562 -4.78 -14.61 23.84
N ALA A 563 -5.20 -15.55 23.00
CA ALA A 563 -5.56 -16.91 23.45
C ALA A 563 -4.38 -17.64 24.11
N ILE A 564 -3.17 -17.48 23.59
CA ILE A 564 -1.94 -18.07 24.16
C ILE A 564 -1.57 -17.39 25.48
N ILE A 565 -1.66 -16.06 25.53
CA ILE A 565 -1.35 -15.24 26.70
C ILE A 565 -2.29 -15.55 27.86
N ILE A 566 -3.60 -15.65 27.63
CA ILE A 566 -4.59 -15.99 28.67
C ILE A 566 -4.28 -17.35 29.27
N ALA A 567 -3.98 -18.36 28.46
CA ALA A 567 -3.59 -19.67 28.98
C ALA A 567 -2.38 -19.58 29.92
N ARG A 568 -1.39 -18.73 29.61
CA ARG A 568 -0.21 -18.52 30.46
C ARG A 568 -0.53 -17.74 31.74
N LEU A 569 -1.30 -16.66 31.65
CA LEU A 569 -1.64 -15.80 32.79
C LEU A 569 -2.34 -16.60 33.89
N PHE A 570 -3.28 -17.46 33.52
CA PHE A 570 -4.09 -18.21 34.48
C PHE A 570 -3.43 -19.51 34.96
N LEU A 571 -2.56 -20.13 34.16
CA LEU A 571 -1.80 -21.31 34.60
C LEU A 571 -0.70 -21.00 35.62
N THR A 572 -0.30 -19.73 35.76
CA THR A 572 0.88 -19.32 36.53
C THR A 572 0.53 -18.62 37.84
N ALA A 573 -0.75 -18.33 38.08
CA ALA A 573 -1.21 -17.67 39.29
C ALA A 573 -1.15 -18.63 40.50
N PRO A 574 -0.28 -18.37 41.51
CA PRO A 574 -0.10 -19.27 42.65
C PRO A 574 -1.37 -19.35 43.51
N SER A 575 -1.68 -20.54 44.00
CA SER A 575 -2.70 -20.80 45.02
C SER A 575 -2.22 -20.51 46.45
N SER A 576 -0.98 -20.07 46.63
CA SER A 576 -0.27 -20.06 47.91
C SER A 576 -0.39 -18.78 48.75
N LEU A 577 -1.31 -17.86 48.44
CA LEU A 577 -1.51 -16.65 49.26
C LEU A 577 -2.45 -16.84 50.46
N SER A 578 -2.99 -18.04 50.68
CA SER A 578 -4.10 -18.27 51.63
C SER A 578 -3.71 -18.93 52.97
N SER A 579 -2.44 -19.27 53.25
CA SER A 579 -2.12 -20.10 54.43
C SER A 579 -1.01 -19.55 55.33
N ASN A 580 -1.06 -18.26 55.68
CA ASN A 580 -0.52 -17.85 56.98
C ASN A 580 -1.70 -17.85 57.96
N PRO A 581 -1.94 -18.96 58.70
CA PRO A 581 -2.67 -18.81 59.94
C PRO A 581 -1.83 -17.86 60.78
N LEU A 582 -2.30 -16.62 60.89
CA LEU A 582 -1.84 -15.69 61.92
C LEU A 582 -1.99 -16.47 63.22
N HIS A 583 -0.88 -16.97 63.72
CA HIS A 583 -0.79 -17.61 65.01
C HIS A 583 -1.01 -16.48 66.02
N LEU A 584 -2.28 -16.13 66.24
CA LEU A 584 -2.72 -15.37 67.39
C LEU A 584 -2.29 -16.22 68.58
N SER A 585 -1.15 -15.86 69.14
CA SER A 585 -0.70 -16.30 70.44
C SER A 585 -1.77 -15.91 71.45
N ASP A 586 -2.56 -16.89 71.87
CA ASP A 586 -3.47 -16.77 73.00
C ASP A 586 -2.66 -16.31 74.22
N ALA A 587 -2.93 -15.08 74.63
CA ALA A 587 -2.59 -14.62 75.96
C ALA A 587 -3.56 -15.28 76.95
N ASN A 588 -3.06 -16.32 77.60
CA ASN A 588 -3.28 -16.61 79.02
C ASN A 588 -4.73 -16.57 79.54
N SER A 589 -5.43 -17.72 79.50
CA SER A 589 -6.54 -17.99 80.43
C SER A 589 -6.45 -19.42 80.95
N THR A 590 -5.96 -19.54 82.19
CA THR A 590 -6.14 -20.73 83.02
C THR A 590 -7.61 -20.83 83.42
N ASP A 591 -8.38 -21.69 82.76
CA ASP A 591 -9.62 -22.22 83.32
C ASP A 591 -9.90 -23.65 82.83
N SER A 592 -10.19 -24.50 83.81
CA SER A 592 -10.35 -25.93 83.69
C SER A 592 -11.81 -26.32 83.49
N HIS A 593 -12.19 -26.74 82.27
CA HIS A 593 -13.35 -27.60 82.05
C HIS A 593 -13.17 -28.48 80.80
N PRO A 594 -13.38 -29.81 80.88
CA PRO A 594 -13.38 -30.70 79.73
C PRO A 594 -14.82 -30.89 79.23
N SER A 595 -15.13 -30.37 78.04
CA SER A 595 -16.17 -30.98 77.20
C SER A 595 -15.88 -30.74 75.72
N SER A 596 -15.87 -31.87 75.03
CA SER A 596 -15.48 -32.13 73.65
C SER A 596 -16.38 -31.46 72.60
N SER A 597 -15.77 -30.67 71.71
CA SER A 597 -16.06 -30.65 70.27
C SER A 597 -15.13 -29.65 69.56
N SER A 598 -13.85 -30.02 69.44
CA SER A 598 -12.90 -29.30 68.59
C SER A 598 -13.23 -29.57 67.12
N PHE A 599 -14.22 -28.84 66.59
CA PHE A 599 -14.53 -28.84 65.16
C PHE A 599 -13.36 -28.18 64.44
N SER A 600 -12.65 -28.97 63.64
CA SER A 600 -11.43 -28.56 62.94
C SER A 600 -11.73 -27.45 61.92
N SER A 601 -11.42 -26.21 62.28
CA SER A 601 -11.51 -25.02 61.42
C SER A 601 -10.62 -25.08 60.17
N SER A 602 -9.75 -26.08 60.05
CA SER A 602 -8.92 -26.34 58.87
C SER A 602 -9.71 -26.83 57.65
N SER A 603 -10.92 -27.39 57.82
CA SER A 603 -11.68 -27.95 56.68
C SER A 603 -12.35 -26.87 55.80
N ALA A 604 -12.82 -25.77 56.38
CA ALA A 604 -13.52 -24.72 55.65
C ALA A 604 -12.59 -23.96 54.66
N ALA A 605 -11.39 -23.56 55.11
CA ALA A 605 -10.42 -22.85 54.26
C ALA A 605 -9.84 -23.72 53.12
N GLN A 606 -9.86 -25.04 53.28
CA GLN A 606 -9.42 -25.97 52.24
C GLN A 606 -10.47 -26.14 51.13
N ILE A 607 -11.77 -26.06 51.48
CA ILE A 607 -12.86 -26.16 50.51
C ILE A 607 -12.87 -24.94 49.57
N ASP A 608 -12.70 -23.73 50.11
CA ASP A 608 -12.75 -22.49 49.30
C ASP A 608 -11.66 -22.40 48.22
N ASN A 609 -10.44 -22.82 48.55
CA ASN A 609 -9.33 -22.80 47.59
C ASN A 609 -9.51 -23.78 46.42
N SER A 610 -10.20 -24.90 46.65
CA SER A 610 -10.49 -25.89 45.60
C SER A 610 -11.51 -25.39 44.57
N ILE A 611 -12.53 -24.65 45.06
CA ILE A 611 -13.59 -24.06 44.24
C ILE A 611 -13.01 -22.95 43.35
N LEU A 612 -12.17 -22.08 43.92
CA LEU A 612 -11.52 -21.00 43.18
C LEU A 612 -10.57 -21.52 42.09
N ASP A 613 -9.83 -22.59 42.36
CA ASP A 613 -8.91 -23.21 41.39
C ASP A 613 -9.66 -23.91 40.24
N ASP A 614 -10.79 -24.57 40.52
CA ASP A 614 -11.65 -25.13 39.49
C ASP A 614 -12.31 -24.06 38.60
N SER A 615 -12.85 -23.00 39.21
CA SER A 615 -13.41 -21.86 38.48
C SER A 615 -12.38 -21.21 37.56
N ARG A 616 -11.17 -20.97 38.07
CA ARG A 616 -10.05 -20.42 37.28
C ARG A 616 -9.68 -21.31 36.10
N ARG A 617 -9.63 -22.64 36.31
CA ARG A 617 -9.33 -23.63 35.26
C ARG A 617 -10.38 -23.63 34.15
N LYS A 618 -11.66 -23.63 34.52
CA LYS A 618 -12.76 -23.56 33.56
C LYS A 618 -12.74 -22.25 32.78
N PHE A 619 -12.48 -21.14 33.46
CA PHE A 619 -12.44 -19.80 32.88
C PHE A 619 -11.38 -19.64 31.78
N TRP A 620 -10.11 -19.92 32.06
CA TRP A 620 -9.06 -19.71 31.06
C TRP A 620 -9.23 -20.63 29.85
N PHE A 621 -9.68 -21.87 30.09
CA PHE A 621 -9.88 -22.84 29.03
C PHE A 621 -11.04 -22.43 28.11
N ALA A 622 -12.13 -21.91 28.70
CA ALA A 622 -13.25 -21.36 27.95
C ALA A 622 -12.81 -20.18 27.07
N TRP A 623 -12.11 -19.19 27.63
CA TRP A 623 -11.61 -18.03 26.88
C TRP A 623 -10.60 -18.39 25.80
N HIS A 624 -9.68 -19.30 26.09
CA HIS A 624 -8.75 -19.81 25.09
C HIS A 624 -9.52 -20.42 23.90
N LYS A 625 -10.54 -21.24 24.17
CA LYS A 625 -11.39 -21.84 23.12
C LYS A 625 -12.12 -20.76 22.32
N TYR A 626 -12.78 -19.80 22.98
CA TYR A 626 -13.56 -18.76 22.29
C TYR A 626 -12.68 -17.88 21.39
N LEU A 627 -11.51 -17.45 21.87
CA LEU A 627 -10.59 -16.65 21.08
C LEU A 627 -10.02 -17.43 19.88
N GLN A 628 -9.72 -18.72 20.04
CA GLN A 628 -9.28 -19.56 18.93
C GLN A 628 -10.37 -19.76 17.87
N VAL A 629 -11.62 -19.99 18.29
CA VAL A 629 -12.76 -20.10 17.36
C VAL A 629 -12.97 -18.78 16.61
N ALA A 630 -12.95 -17.64 17.31
CA ALA A 630 -13.07 -16.33 16.68
C ALA A 630 -11.92 -16.08 15.67
N ALA A 631 -10.69 -16.44 16.01
CA ALA A 631 -9.55 -16.33 15.10
C ALA A 631 -9.74 -17.20 13.85
N ILE A 632 -10.22 -18.44 13.99
CA ILE A 632 -10.52 -19.33 12.87
C ILE A 632 -11.58 -18.72 11.95
N VAL A 633 -12.65 -18.13 12.51
CA VAL A 633 -13.68 -17.46 11.71
C VAL A 633 -13.09 -16.29 10.92
N CYS A 634 -12.26 -15.44 11.54
CA CYS A 634 -11.56 -14.36 10.85
C CYS A 634 -10.63 -14.88 9.74
N ILE A 635 -9.89 -15.98 9.98
CA ILE A 635 -9.03 -16.60 8.96
C ILE A 635 -9.87 -17.08 7.78
N CYS A 636 -10.96 -17.79 8.03
CA CYS A 636 -11.86 -18.26 6.97
C CYS A 636 -12.46 -17.10 6.17
N ALA A 637 -12.96 -16.04 6.84
CA ALA A 637 -13.49 -14.85 6.19
C ALA A 637 -12.44 -14.14 5.32
N GLY A 638 -11.22 -13.98 5.85
CA GLY A 638 -10.09 -13.44 5.09
C GLY A 638 -9.79 -14.29 3.86
N CYS A 639 -9.66 -15.61 3.99
CA CYS A 639 -9.40 -16.51 2.87
C CYS A 639 -10.50 -16.50 1.81
N ILE A 640 -11.77 -16.50 2.22
CA ILE A 640 -12.92 -16.39 1.30
C ILE A 640 -12.86 -15.07 0.54
N THR A 641 -12.58 -13.96 1.24
CA THR A 641 -12.44 -12.63 0.61
C THR A 641 -11.36 -12.65 -0.46
N ALA A 642 -10.16 -13.18 -0.15
CA ALA A 642 -9.08 -13.30 -1.12
C ALA A 642 -9.42 -14.20 -2.31
N PHE A 643 -10.13 -15.31 -2.08
CA PHE A 643 -10.56 -16.21 -3.15
C PHE A 643 -11.56 -15.54 -4.10
N VAL A 644 -12.55 -14.83 -3.55
CA VAL A 644 -13.54 -14.10 -4.34
C VAL A 644 -12.91 -12.96 -5.13
N THR A 645 -11.93 -12.25 -4.57
CA THR A 645 -11.27 -11.13 -5.25
C THR A 645 -10.27 -11.56 -6.32
N SER A 646 -9.49 -12.60 -6.03
CA SER A 646 -8.34 -12.98 -6.86
C SER A 646 -8.65 -14.13 -7.82
N GLY A 647 -9.80 -14.81 -7.64
CA GLY A 647 -10.14 -16.03 -8.37
C GLY A 647 -9.16 -17.17 -8.09
N SER A 648 -9.21 -18.22 -8.92
CA SER A 648 -8.34 -19.40 -8.84
C SER A 648 -6.86 -19.10 -9.13
N HIS A 649 -6.54 -17.95 -9.71
CA HIS A 649 -5.17 -17.57 -10.08
C HIS A 649 -4.34 -17.03 -8.90
N GLY A 650 -4.97 -16.73 -7.77
CA GLY A 650 -4.29 -16.24 -6.57
C GLY A 650 -3.30 -17.22 -5.92
N PHE A 651 -3.33 -18.51 -6.29
CA PHE A 651 -2.50 -19.56 -5.67
C PHE A 651 -1.05 -19.63 -6.18
N GLN A 652 -0.63 -18.73 -7.06
CA GLN A 652 0.72 -18.79 -7.64
C GLN A 652 1.80 -18.17 -6.74
N TYR A 653 1.41 -17.38 -5.75
CA TYR A 653 2.36 -16.71 -4.85
C TYR A 653 2.70 -17.59 -3.64
N THR A 654 3.94 -17.50 -3.18
CA THR A 654 4.40 -18.15 -1.93
C THR A 654 3.50 -17.83 -0.73
N HIS A 655 2.98 -16.60 -0.67
CA HIS A 655 1.99 -16.17 0.32
C HIS A 655 0.72 -17.05 0.33
N ALA A 656 0.19 -17.40 -0.84
CA ALA A 656 -1.02 -18.22 -0.93
C ALA A 656 -0.77 -19.66 -0.45
N TRP A 657 0.37 -20.25 -0.83
CA TRP A 657 0.76 -21.60 -0.39
C TRP A 657 0.98 -21.68 1.13
N ILE A 658 1.69 -20.71 1.69
CA ILE A 658 1.87 -20.61 3.15
C ILE A 658 0.51 -20.42 3.82
N GLY A 659 -0.36 -19.56 3.28
CA GLY A 659 -1.73 -19.35 3.76
C GLY A 659 -2.56 -20.64 3.80
N ILE A 660 -2.55 -21.44 2.72
CA ILE A 660 -3.22 -22.74 2.68
C ILE A 660 -2.63 -23.70 3.71
N PHE A 661 -1.30 -23.76 3.82
CA PHE A 661 -0.66 -24.62 4.81
C PHE A 661 -1.04 -24.24 6.24
N ILE A 662 -1.13 -22.94 6.55
CA ILE A 662 -1.61 -22.45 7.84
C ILE A 662 -3.08 -22.81 8.05
N LEU A 663 -3.93 -22.70 7.03
CA LEU A 663 -5.34 -23.11 7.11
C LEU A 663 -5.43 -24.60 7.47
N LEU A 664 -4.69 -25.47 6.80
CA LEU A 664 -4.65 -26.90 7.12
C LEU A 664 -4.12 -27.15 8.54
N LEU A 665 -3.07 -26.45 8.94
CA LEU A 665 -2.40 -26.66 10.23
C LEU A 665 -3.21 -26.13 11.43
N LEU A 666 -3.84 -24.96 11.30
CA LEU A 666 -4.56 -24.29 12.39
C LEU A 666 -6.07 -24.51 12.35
N VAL A 667 -6.69 -24.55 11.17
CA VAL A 667 -8.15 -24.70 11.05
C VAL A 667 -8.54 -26.18 11.07
N ALA A 668 -7.80 -27.05 10.39
CA ALA A 668 -8.13 -28.48 10.34
C ALA A 668 -7.43 -29.27 11.46
N LEU A 669 -6.10 -29.20 11.56
CA LEU A 669 -5.35 -30.08 12.45
C LEU A 669 -5.52 -29.73 13.94
N GLN A 670 -5.54 -28.45 14.33
CA GLN A 670 -5.67 -28.09 15.76
C GLN A 670 -6.99 -28.54 16.40
N PRO A 671 -8.18 -28.33 15.79
CA PRO A 671 -9.43 -28.88 16.31
C PRO A 671 -9.42 -30.41 16.39
N LEU A 672 -8.82 -31.09 15.40
CA LEU A 672 -8.64 -32.55 15.45
C LEU A 672 -7.76 -32.97 16.62
N LEU A 673 -6.65 -32.27 16.87
CA LEU A 673 -5.81 -32.53 18.04
C LEU A 673 -6.59 -32.34 19.33
N VAL A 674 -7.45 -31.32 19.43
CA VAL A 674 -8.32 -31.12 20.60
C VAL A 674 -9.36 -32.23 20.74
N TYR A 675 -9.95 -32.71 19.65
CA TYR A 675 -10.90 -33.82 19.65
C TYR A 675 -10.26 -35.12 20.15
N PHE A 676 -9.06 -35.43 19.66
CA PHE A 676 -8.28 -36.60 20.09
C PHE A 676 -7.49 -36.37 21.38
N ARG A 677 -7.89 -35.40 22.20
CA ARG A 677 -7.28 -35.17 23.51
C ARG A 677 -7.46 -36.43 24.38
N PRO A 678 -6.39 -37.08 24.84
CA PRO A 678 -6.51 -38.26 25.69
C PRO A 678 -7.33 -37.94 26.95
N THR A 679 -8.34 -38.75 27.25
CA THR A 679 -9.19 -38.58 28.44
C THR A 679 -8.32 -38.61 29.70
N SER A 680 -8.65 -37.74 30.66
CA SER A 680 -7.97 -37.74 31.96
C SER A 680 -8.32 -39.05 32.68
N ARG A 681 -7.37 -39.54 33.51
CA ARG A 681 -7.44 -40.81 34.27
C ARG A 681 -8.85 -41.13 34.82
N PRO A 682 -9.20 -42.43 34.90
CA PRO A 682 -10.42 -42.87 35.58
C PRO A 682 -10.49 -42.30 37.01
N SER A 683 -11.69 -41.91 37.44
CA SER A 683 -11.96 -41.31 38.74
C SER A 683 -11.38 -42.14 39.88
N ALA A 684 -10.85 -41.47 40.89
CA ALA A 684 -10.28 -42.06 42.09
C ALA A 684 -11.28 -42.87 42.95
N SER A 685 -12.53 -43.06 42.51
CA SER A 685 -13.52 -43.90 43.17
C SER A 685 -13.26 -45.40 43.02
N ASP A 686 -12.36 -45.82 42.12
CA ASP A 686 -12.02 -47.25 41.93
C ASP A 686 -10.80 -47.69 42.77
N SER A 687 -10.47 -46.96 43.84
CA SER A 687 -9.20 -47.08 44.56
C SER A 687 -9.20 -47.99 45.80
N SER A 688 -9.65 -49.24 45.71
CA SER A 688 -9.30 -50.21 46.77
C SER A 688 -7.96 -50.91 46.53
N ASP A 689 -7.55 -51.24 45.29
CA ASP A 689 -6.52 -52.30 45.13
C ASP A 689 -5.36 -52.08 44.14
N SER A 690 -5.09 -50.87 43.64
CA SER A 690 -4.04 -50.71 42.61
C SER A 690 -3.09 -49.51 42.81
N ALA A 691 -2.36 -49.53 43.92
CA ALA A 691 -1.23 -48.63 44.21
C ALA A 691 -0.05 -48.73 43.20
N GLY A 692 -0.06 -49.70 42.26
CA GLY A 692 1.04 -49.94 41.31
C GLY A 692 0.88 -49.35 39.90
N GLN A 693 -0.29 -48.84 39.50
CA GLN A 693 -0.61 -48.64 38.07
C GLN A 693 -0.54 -47.17 37.56
N TRP A 694 0.18 -46.30 38.27
CA TRP A 694 0.21 -44.87 37.96
C TRP A 694 1.26 -44.45 36.90
N HIS A 695 2.11 -45.35 36.38
CA HIS A 695 3.25 -44.94 35.55
C HIS A 695 2.99 -44.82 34.03
N HIS A 696 1.91 -45.38 33.45
CA HIS A 696 1.80 -45.48 31.98
C HIS A 696 0.88 -44.43 31.30
N THR A 697 -0.07 -43.80 31.99
CA THR A 697 -1.00 -42.82 31.37
C THR A 697 -0.43 -41.40 31.22
N SER A 698 0.81 -41.14 31.65
CA SER A 698 1.41 -39.79 31.63
C SER A 698 2.12 -39.46 30.31
N TRP A 699 2.59 -40.47 29.57
CA TRP A 699 3.43 -40.26 28.40
C TRP A 699 2.63 -39.81 27.16
N THR A 700 1.46 -40.40 26.92
CA THR A 700 0.59 -40.06 25.78
C THR A 700 0.09 -38.62 25.87
N ARG A 701 -0.41 -38.20 27.04
CA ARG A 701 -0.83 -36.82 27.30
C ARG A 701 0.33 -35.82 27.23
N GLY A 702 1.53 -36.22 27.66
CA GLY A 702 2.73 -35.42 27.53
C GLY A 702 3.08 -35.12 26.07
N ARG A 703 3.09 -36.15 25.21
CA ARG A 703 3.35 -36.00 23.77
C ARG A 703 2.26 -35.18 23.07
N TRP A 704 1.00 -35.46 23.39
CA TRP A 704 -0.13 -34.67 22.87
C TRP A 704 0.00 -33.18 23.22
N ARG A 705 0.32 -32.87 24.49
CA ARG A 705 0.51 -31.50 24.95
C ARG A 705 1.64 -30.80 24.21
N MET A 706 2.76 -31.49 24.01
CA MET A 706 3.89 -30.96 23.27
C MET A 706 3.53 -30.71 21.81
N LEU A 707 2.83 -31.65 21.16
CA LEU A 707 2.40 -31.53 19.77
C LEU A 707 1.42 -30.37 19.58
N HIS A 708 0.35 -30.31 20.37
CA HIS A 708 -0.65 -29.23 20.32
C HIS A 708 0.00 -27.85 20.52
N TRP A 709 0.89 -27.73 21.50
CA TRP A 709 1.65 -26.51 21.75
C TRP A 709 2.57 -26.14 20.57
N LEU A 710 3.35 -27.10 20.06
CA LEU A 710 4.29 -26.86 18.97
C LEU A 710 3.55 -26.42 17.69
N VAL A 711 2.50 -27.14 17.31
CA VAL A 711 1.68 -26.82 16.15
C VAL A 711 1.07 -25.42 16.30
N GLY A 712 0.65 -25.04 17.51
CA GLY A 712 0.03 -23.73 17.76
C GLY A 712 1.03 -22.59 17.60
N VAL A 713 2.21 -22.72 18.20
CA VAL A 713 3.27 -21.71 18.12
C VAL A 713 3.81 -21.58 16.69
N VAL A 714 4.05 -22.70 16.01
CA VAL A 714 4.52 -22.70 14.62
C VAL A 714 3.49 -22.06 13.70
N GLY A 715 2.20 -22.37 13.88
CA GLY A 715 1.14 -21.78 13.06
C GLY A 715 1.00 -20.27 13.24
N VAL A 716 1.13 -19.74 14.46
CA VAL A 716 1.12 -18.28 14.69
C VAL A 716 2.34 -17.61 14.05
N ALA A 717 3.53 -18.19 14.20
CA ALA A 717 4.75 -17.65 13.59
C ALA A 717 4.66 -17.62 12.04
N LEU A 718 4.17 -18.71 11.43
CA LEU A 718 3.89 -18.74 10.00
C LEU A 718 2.82 -17.72 9.60
N GLY A 719 1.80 -17.52 10.43
CA GLY A 719 0.80 -16.47 10.27
C GLY A 719 1.40 -15.07 10.13
N TRP A 720 2.33 -14.71 11.03
CA TRP A 720 3.03 -13.42 10.95
C TRP A 720 3.87 -13.28 9.68
N ILE A 721 4.65 -14.31 9.33
CA ILE A 721 5.42 -14.33 8.08
C ILE A 721 4.48 -14.15 6.88
N ASN A 722 3.33 -14.83 6.91
CA ASN A 722 2.37 -14.76 5.82
C ASN A 722 1.74 -13.37 5.69
N CYS A 723 1.36 -12.74 6.80
CA CYS A 723 0.89 -11.35 6.80
C CYS A 723 1.93 -10.38 6.26
N PHE A 724 3.21 -10.55 6.61
CA PHE A 724 4.31 -9.75 6.06
C PHE A 724 4.45 -9.91 4.53
N LEU A 725 4.44 -11.16 4.04
CA LEU A 725 4.48 -11.43 2.60
C LEU A 725 3.26 -10.84 1.87
N GLY A 726 2.08 -10.88 2.49
CA GLY A 726 0.86 -10.28 1.94
C GLY A 726 0.99 -8.76 1.81
N LEU A 727 1.58 -8.10 2.82
CA LEU A 727 1.86 -6.67 2.78
C LEU A 727 2.90 -6.31 1.70
N ALA A 728 3.91 -7.15 1.48
CA ALA A 728 4.87 -6.98 0.39
C ALA A 728 4.23 -7.09 -0.99
N LEU A 729 3.32 -8.05 -1.20
CA LEU A 729 2.56 -8.16 -2.44
C LEU A 729 1.65 -6.95 -2.65
N TYR A 730 0.99 -6.49 -1.59
CA TYR A 730 0.16 -5.28 -1.63
C TYR A 730 0.99 -4.04 -1.98
N SER A 731 2.18 -3.92 -1.39
CA SER A 731 3.12 -2.83 -1.65
C SER A 731 3.51 -2.73 -3.11
N ASN A 732 3.95 -3.86 -3.68
CA ASN A 732 4.37 -3.92 -5.07
C ASN A 732 3.24 -3.54 -6.03
N LYS A 733 1.99 -3.78 -5.63
CA LYS A 733 0.80 -3.46 -6.43
C LYS A 733 0.38 -2.00 -6.36
N PHE A 734 0.49 -1.33 -5.21
CA PHE A 734 -0.14 -0.02 -4.99
C PHE A 734 0.80 1.17 -4.82
N ALA A 735 2.13 0.96 -4.72
CA ALA A 735 3.19 1.98 -4.75
C ALA A 735 3.13 3.17 -3.74
N THR A 736 2.00 3.44 -3.07
CA THR A 736 1.81 4.51 -2.09
C THR A 736 1.21 3.97 -0.78
N GLY A 737 1.66 4.52 0.36
CA GLY A 737 1.12 4.16 1.70
C GLY A 737 1.73 2.94 2.40
N VAL A 738 2.76 2.33 1.80
CA VAL A 738 3.31 1.05 2.25
C VAL A 738 4.15 1.15 3.53
N VAL A 739 4.92 2.23 3.67
CA VAL A 739 5.83 2.42 4.80
C VAL A 739 5.06 2.41 6.13
N GLY A 740 3.89 3.06 6.16
CA GLY A 740 3.00 3.04 7.32
C GLY A 740 2.51 1.65 7.67
N GLY A 741 2.15 0.83 6.67
CA GLY A 741 1.74 -0.55 6.87
C GLY A 741 2.82 -1.41 7.54
N TYR A 742 4.08 -1.31 7.08
CA TYR A 742 5.18 -2.07 7.68
C TYR A 742 5.53 -1.58 9.08
N ALA A 743 5.47 -0.27 9.32
CA ALA A 743 5.71 0.31 10.64
C ALA A 743 4.67 -0.19 11.66
N VAL A 744 3.38 -0.15 11.30
CA VAL A 744 2.30 -0.68 12.14
C VAL A 744 2.48 -2.18 12.38
N PHE A 745 2.82 -2.96 11.35
CA PHE A 745 3.10 -4.38 11.48
C PHE A 745 4.25 -4.66 12.47
N ALA A 746 5.38 -3.96 12.31
CA ALA A 746 6.55 -4.12 13.17
C ALA A 746 6.24 -3.75 14.63
N LEU A 747 5.50 -2.66 14.84
CA LEU A 747 5.04 -2.23 16.16
C LEU A 747 4.16 -3.29 16.83
N LEU A 748 3.17 -3.83 16.11
CA LEU A 748 2.30 -4.88 16.65
C LEU A 748 3.08 -6.14 17.05
N VAL A 749 4.00 -6.60 16.20
CA VAL A 749 4.88 -7.74 16.52
C VAL A 749 5.71 -7.45 17.77
N ALA A 750 6.32 -6.26 17.87
CA ALA A 750 7.15 -5.88 19.00
C ALA A 750 6.36 -5.82 20.31
N VAL A 751 5.16 -5.25 20.31
CA VAL A 751 4.26 -5.20 21.47
C VAL A 751 3.88 -6.61 21.92
N ILE A 752 3.43 -7.47 21.02
CA ILE A 752 3.03 -8.84 21.37
C ILE A 752 4.22 -9.66 21.88
N ALA A 753 5.36 -9.55 21.22
CA ALA A 753 6.59 -10.24 21.62
C ALA A 753 7.07 -9.78 23.00
N SER A 754 7.04 -8.47 23.28
CA SER A 754 7.44 -7.91 24.58
C SER A 754 6.53 -8.37 25.71
N ILE A 755 5.20 -8.36 25.51
CA ILE A 755 4.24 -8.91 26.48
C ILE A 755 4.54 -10.38 26.75
N TYR A 756 4.72 -11.18 25.71
CA TYR A 756 5.02 -12.60 25.86
C TYR A 756 6.33 -12.85 26.63
N VAL A 757 7.41 -12.15 26.28
CA VAL A 757 8.69 -12.24 26.98
C VAL A 757 8.55 -11.84 28.45
N ALA A 758 7.82 -10.75 28.74
CA ALA A 758 7.57 -10.32 30.12
C ALA A 758 6.87 -11.41 30.95
N LEU A 759 5.89 -12.11 30.37
CA LEU A 759 5.19 -13.22 31.03
C LEU A 759 6.11 -14.43 31.26
N VAL A 760 6.95 -14.79 30.28
CA VAL A 760 7.94 -15.87 30.44
C VAL A 760 8.94 -15.51 31.53
N MET A 761 9.46 -14.29 31.55
CA MET A 761 10.41 -13.83 32.55
C MET A 761 9.78 -13.83 33.96
N ARG A 762 8.50 -13.46 34.07
CA ARG A 762 7.74 -13.58 35.32
C ARG A 762 7.66 -15.02 35.80
N ASP A 763 7.41 -15.99 34.91
CA ASP A 763 7.37 -17.41 35.24
C ASP A 763 8.72 -17.94 35.72
N VAL A 764 9.80 -17.55 35.04
CA VAL A 764 11.16 -17.94 35.43
C VAL A 764 11.51 -17.38 36.81
N LYS A 765 11.23 -16.10 37.07
CA LYS A 765 11.44 -15.46 38.37
C LYS A 765 10.67 -16.19 39.47
N ARG A 766 9.39 -16.51 39.23
CA ARG A 766 8.55 -17.25 40.18
C ARG A 766 9.10 -18.63 40.49
N LYS A 767 9.52 -19.40 39.48
CA LYS A 767 10.11 -20.73 39.68
C LYS A 767 11.41 -20.65 40.48
N LYS A 768 12.27 -19.66 40.20
CA LYS A 768 13.50 -19.43 40.98
C LYS A 768 13.18 -19.11 42.44
N ALA A 769 12.23 -18.21 42.70
CA ALA A 769 11.80 -17.87 44.05
C ALA A 769 11.20 -19.08 44.80
N ALA A 770 10.37 -19.88 44.15
CA ALA A 770 9.80 -21.09 44.74
C ALA A 770 10.88 -22.14 45.05
N SER A 771 11.87 -22.32 44.17
CA SER A 771 13.01 -23.22 44.43
C SER A 771 13.89 -22.71 45.58
N ALA A 772 14.09 -21.40 45.70
CA ALA A 772 14.83 -20.80 46.80
C ALA A 772 14.10 -20.99 48.15
N ALA A 773 12.79 -20.71 48.20
CA ALA A 773 11.98 -20.92 49.40
C ALA A 773 11.91 -22.39 49.82
N ALA A 774 11.81 -23.31 48.85
CA ALA A 774 11.85 -24.75 49.12
C ALA A 774 13.22 -25.19 49.69
N ALA A 775 14.32 -24.65 49.16
CA ALA A 775 15.66 -24.92 49.68
C ALA A 775 15.85 -24.40 51.11
N GLU A 776 15.32 -23.23 51.42
CA GLU A 776 15.34 -22.65 52.77
C GLU A 776 14.51 -23.48 53.76
N SER A 777 13.30 -23.92 53.37
CA SER A 777 12.46 -24.80 54.18
C SER A 777 13.13 -26.15 54.49
N ILE A 778 13.81 -26.75 53.51
CA ILE A 778 14.61 -27.97 53.72
C ILE A 778 15.78 -27.70 54.67
N GLY A 779 16.44 -26.54 54.53
CA GLY A 779 17.51 -26.12 55.45
C GLY A 779 17.03 -26.00 56.89
N PHE A 780 15.87 -25.37 57.11
CA PHE A 780 15.26 -25.24 58.45
C PHE A 780 14.85 -26.61 59.04
N GLN A 781 14.27 -27.49 58.22
CA GLN A 781 13.96 -28.87 58.63
C GLN A 781 15.22 -29.64 59.04
N MET A 782 16.32 -29.51 58.29
CA MET A 782 17.59 -30.15 58.63
C MET A 782 18.20 -29.60 59.92
N GLN A 783 18.15 -28.28 60.16
CA GLN A 783 18.62 -27.69 61.41
C GLN A 783 17.78 -28.11 62.62
N SER A 784 16.45 -28.12 62.49
CA SER A 784 15.54 -28.54 63.57
C SER A 784 15.78 -30.00 63.98
N ARG A 785 16.13 -30.88 63.04
CA ARG A 785 16.48 -32.28 63.30
C ARG A 785 17.88 -32.49 63.88
N ALA A 786 18.77 -31.52 63.77
CA ALA A 786 20.12 -31.59 64.34
C ALA A 786 20.17 -31.07 65.79
N VAL A 787 19.17 -30.28 66.21
CA VAL A 787 19.04 -29.75 67.57
C VAL A 787 18.28 -30.71 68.50
N VAL A 788 17.40 -31.54 67.93
CA VAL A 788 16.75 -32.69 68.61
C VAL A 788 17.69 -33.88 68.60
#